data_AF-A0A9D2HQG3-F1
#
_entry.id   AF-A0A9D2HQG3-F1
#
_cell.length_a   1.000
_cell.length_b   1.000
_cell.length_c   1.000
_cell.angle_alpha   90.00
_cell.angle_beta   90.00
_cell.angle_gamma   90.00
#
_symmetry.space_group_name_H-M   'P 1'
#
loop_
_entity.id
_entity.type
_entity.pdbx_description
1 polymer ?
#
loop_
_entity_poly.entity_id
_entity_poly.type
_entity_poly.pdbx_seq_one_letter_code
_entity_poly.pdbx_strand_id
1 'polypeptide(L)'
;MNLFKLLKAKSIHLALLFISLHLTVCWACSDEDNQVAETPQLAVSTSSLNFEEEAESKELSVICNTEWTCSVQEGSDWCRIEQQEDRVTVSVDENEDKNVRRAMLCFAAASLTDTVQVAQLGWGKAILLSSENVSVQATGETVEVEVTTNVEFTCEIDEDCDWVSIPSTKSSDHPVTTTTFHLSVAPNTEDADRQATVQFKDQDEQSELEAATLVITQQGIGEYEAVDLDEIKDDLPITITSATASSAQPGEGIERSFDGDKTTLYHSNYDNTTEGYFPITLEYHFDAGSDMDYLVYYPRSDGGTNGNFKEVDIEVLHNANSRQTEEWEYVMTYDFNGSTSARRVDFPQSLIGVSAIRLTVKSGVGSTPGFVSCAEMEFYKKNPENFDYTQLFTDPSCSELKPGITEQDILACDHSFFKNIAYYMYHDRYEREFRIASYKAYPHPDTQAATNKTSPYSLLDNPTGISIAKGETMVVMVGELQGYSLSVRIQNLDAPGADGFGGTEYPLAEGINKFVAEEKGLAYLMYHTSDYELAPPVTVHFATGTVNGYYDSQNPDHDNRQSELLANATDEYFDVVGKYAHLTFPTARFRNHTGDLKALIDTYDDIAYHEQLLMGLEKYGKMFRNRMYLHVIYTSYMYATSYHTAYNDETLSQLCDEEQVRTTDSCWGPAHEIGHCNQTRPGLKWLGTTEVTNNIMSEYIQTTVFGLPSRLQVEELNDQESPNYYSRAWNDIIAGGIAHASESNVFCKLVPFWQLELYFGKVLGRTPLEQADKGGFYPDVYEYVRTHADLGTAGEQQLEFVYIASLAAQADLTDFFEKWGFLTPVDTEIDDYGTGQFTVTQSQVDEIKSRVAALGYPAPAVALEYITDNNYETFQTQASVVSGTASRNGDQLSLDDWKNAVAFEVREADADGTLICVTDAQRTEGSVTFSVKGGWKDTYKVYAVGYDNSRTEVDFE
;
A
#
# COMPACT_ATOMS: atom_id res chain seq x y z
N MET A 1 -46.10 -8.31 -3.79
CA MET A 1 -47.37 -8.06 -4.49
C MET A 1 -47.23 -6.74 -5.26
N ASN A 2 -47.03 -6.84 -6.58
CA ASN A 2 -47.08 -5.84 -7.64
C ASN A 2 -46.65 -4.37 -7.37
N LEU A 3 -45.48 -3.99 -7.92
CA LEU A 3 -45.37 -2.82 -8.81
C LEU A 3 -44.05 -2.82 -9.63
N PHE A 4 -43.94 -3.59 -10.70
CA PHE A 4 -42.96 -3.34 -11.79
C PHE A 4 -43.35 -4.15 -13.04
N LYS A 5 -44.05 -3.51 -14.00
CA LYS A 5 -44.21 -3.97 -15.39
C LYS A 5 -44.48 -2.75 -16.30
N LEU A 6 -44.04 -2.88 -17.56
CA LEU A 6 -44.03 -1.96 -18.71
C LEU A 6 -42.65 -1.28 -18.89
N LEU A 7 -41.91 -1.42 -20.00
CA LEU A 7 -42.17 -1.96 -21.33
C LEU A 7 -40.83 -2.37 -21.98
N LYS A 8 -40.75 -3.56 -22.58
CA LYS A 8 -39.76 -3.92 -23.60
C LYS A 8 -40.48 -4.52 -24.81
N ALA A 9 -40.03 -4.09 -26.00
CA ALA A 9 -39.93 -4.82 -27.27
C ALA A 9 -40.85 -4.45 -28.46
N LYS A 10 -40.14 -4.26 -29.61
CA LYS A 10 -40.43 -4.59 -31.04
C LYS A 10 -40.52 -3.39 -31.98
N SER A 11 -39.86 -3.29 -33.15
CA SER A 11 -39.13 -4.23 -34.05
C SER A 11 -38.22 -3.39 -34.98
N ILE A 12 -36.97 -3.76 -35.33
CA ILE A 12 -36.48 -4.73 -36.34
C ILE A 12 -37.06 -4.58 -37.76
N HIS A 13 -36.19 -4.30 -38.74
CA HIS A 13 -35.99 -4.92 -40.08
C HIS A 13 -34.59 -4.42 -40.56
N LEU A 14 -33.64 -5.20 -41.12
CA LEU A 14 -33.76 -6.22 -42.17
C LEU A 14 -32.48 -7.10 -42.27
N ALA A 15 -32.69 -8.42 -42.36
CA ALA A 15 -31.98 -9.53 -43.04
C ALA A 15 -30.43 -9.65 -43.02
N LEU A 16 -29.75 -10.74 -42.62
CA LEU A 16 -29.89 -12.22 -42.72
C LEU A 16 -28.86 -12.86 -43.70
N LEU A 17 -28.47 -14.10 -43.36
CA LEU A 17 -27.65 -15.14 -44.02
C LEU A 17 -26.15 -15.17 -43.61
N PHE A 18 -25.56 -16.25 -43.09
CA PHE A 18 -25.94 -17.67 -43.02
C PHE A 18 -25.35 -18.37 -41.79
N ILE A 19 -26.14 -19.30 -41.24
CA ILE A 19 -25.87 -20.24 -40.14
C ILE A 19 -25.40 -21.59 -40.70
N SER A 20 -24.73 -22.37 -39.84
CA SER A 20 -24.58 -23.84 -39.79
C SER A 20 -23.27 -24.40 -40.34
N LEU A 21 -22.61 -25.40 -39.73
CA LEU A 21 -23.09 -26.38 -38.75
C LEU A 21 -21.88 -26.95 -37.99
N HIS A 22 -21.94 -26.96 -36.65
CA HIS A 22 -21.09 -27.79 -35.81
C HIS A 22 -21.59 -29.24 -35.84
N LEU A 23 -20.67 -30.19 -36.00
CA LEU A 23 -20.86 -31.59 -35.66
C LEU A 23 -19.60 -32.11 -34.96
N THR A 24 -19.83 -32.70 -33.79
CA THR A 24 -18.90 -33.12 -32.75
C THR A 24 -18.16 -34.43 -33.04
N VAL A 25 -16.87 -34.51 -32.70
CA VAL A 25 -16.15 -35.74 -32.29
C VAL A 25 -15.09 -35.37 -31.22
N CYS A 26 -14.92 -36.27 -30.26
CA CYS A 26 -14.25 -36.16 -28.95
C CYS A 26 -12.71 -36.09 -28.92
N TRP A 27 -12.21 -35.52 -27.81
CA TRP A 27 -10.99 -35.82 -27.03
C TRP A 27 -9.60 -35.79 -27.69
N ALA A 28 -8.82 -34.76 -27.37
CA ALA A 28 -7.43 -34.85 -26.87
C ALA A 28 -6.97 -33.47 -26.36
N CYS A 29 -6.38 -33.42 -25.17
CA CYS A 29 -5.75 -32.26 -24.54
C CYS A 29 -4.49 -31.79 -25.30
N SER A 30 -4.27 -30.47 -25.33
CA SER A 30 -2.97 -29.83 -25.12
C SER A 30 -3.17 -28.33 -24.90
N ASP A 31 -2.79 -27.87 -23.71
CA ASP A 31 -2.21 -26.58 -23.32
C ASP A 31 -2.51 -25.34 -24.19
N GLU A 32 -3.19 -24.35 -23.59
CA GLU A 32 -3.19 -22.96 -24.07
C GLU A 32 -2.54 -22.08 -22.99
N ASP A 33 -1.34 -21.61 -23.30
CA ASP A 33 -0.64 -20.50 -22.65
C ASP A 33 -1.53 -19.25 -22.66
N ASN A 34 -1.75 -18.66 -21.49
CA ASN A 34 -2.46 -17.39 -21.36
C ASN A 34 -1.44 -16.25 -21.48
N GLN A 35 -0.93 -16.04 -22.70
CA GLN A 35 -0.06 -14.90 -23.02
C GLN A 35 -0.85 -13.60 -22.88
N VAL A 36 -0.38 -12.70 -22.02
CA VAL A 36 -0.83 -11.30 -21.97
C VAL A 36 -0.47 -10.68 -23.31
N ALA A 37 -1.48 -10.22 -24.07
CA ALA A 37 -1.23 -9.56 -25.34
C ALA A 37 -0.49 -8.24 -25.09
N GLU A 38 0.78 -8.17 -25.48
CA GLU A 38 1.54 -6.92 -25.51
C GLU A 38 0.80 -5.88 -26.35
N THR A 39 0.78 -4.61 -25.91
CA THR A 39 0.29 -3.52 -26.76
C THR A 39 1.21 -3.41 -27.98
N PRO A 40 0.66 -3.44 -29.21
CA PRO A 40 1.47 -3.37 -30.41
C PRO A 40 2.23 -2.03 -30.47
N GLN A 41 3.51 -2.08 -30.81
CA GLN A 41 4.42 -0.96 -31.06
C GLN A 41 4.94 -1.07 -32.50
N LEU A 42 5.09 0.06 -33.18
CA LEU A 42 5.66 0.18 -34.51
C LEU A 42 6.34 1.53 -34.64
N ALA A 43 7.64 1.54 -34.93
CA ALA A 43 8.42 2.75 -35.21
C ALA A 43 9.46 2.49 -36.30
N VAL A 44 9.63 3.45 -37.22
CA VAL A 44 10.60 3.40 -38.32
C VAL A 44 11.68 4.48 -38.13
N SER A 45 12.92 4.19 -38.54
CA SER A 45 14.10 5.02 -38.24
C SER A 45 14.13 6.44 -38.85
N THR A 46 13.26 6.76 -39.82
CA THR A 46 13.15 8.09 -40.44
C THR A 46 11.79 8.27 -41.11
N SER A 47 11.34 9.53 -41.26
CA SER A 47 10.11 9.88 -41.99
C SER A 47 10.34 10.10 -43.49
N SER A 48 11.59 10.35 -43.91
CA SER A 48 11.97 10.52 -45.32
C SER A 48 13.28 9.81 -45.66
N LEU A 49 13.35 9.20 -46.83
CA LEU A 49 14.53 8.55 -47.38
C LEU A 49 14.84 9.10 -48.77
N ASN A 50 15.94 9.84 -48.88
CA ASN A 50 16.33 10.50 -50.12
C ASN A 50 17.40 9.71 -50.88
N PHE A 51 17.31 9.69 -52.20
CA PHE A 51 18.24 8.99 -53.10
C PHE A 51 18.78 9.93 -54.17
N GLU A 52 20.00 9.65 -54.62
CA GLU A 52 20.61 10.31 -55.77
C GLU A 52 19.99 9.82 -57.10
N GLU A 53 20.39 10.39 -58.24
CA GLU A 53 19.81 10.08 -59.56
C GLU A 53 20.00 8.61 -59.97
N GLU A 54 21.15 8.04 -59.61
CA GLU A 54 21.55 6.68 -59.95
C GLU A 54 20.77 5.61 -59.17
N ALA A 55 20.80 4.38 -59.67
CA ALA A 55 20.24 3.24 -58.94
C ALA A 55 21.04 3.00 -57.64
N GLU A 56 20.34 3.02 -56.50
CA GLU A 56 20.93 2.91 -55.17
C GLU A 56 20.02 2.06 -54.26
N SER A 57 20.58 1.53 -53.18
CA SER A 57 19.81 0.86 -52.12
C SER A 57 20.24 1.34 -50.75
N LYS A 58 19.27 1.58 -49.86
CA LYS A 58 19.47 2.01 -48.47
C LYS A 58 18.67 1.12 -47.53
N GLU A 59 19.12 0.99 -46.28
CA GLU A 59 18.43 0.21 -45.24
C GLU A 59 17.67 1.13 -44.29
N LEU A 60 16.48 0.69 -43.87
CA LEU A 60 15.64 1.30 -42.85
C LEU A 60 15.45 0.31 -41.70
N SER A 61 15.73 0.70 -40.46
CA SER A 61 15.47 -0.14 -39.30
C SER A 61 14.02 0.01 -38.84
N VAL A 62 13.42 -1.09 -38.35
CA VAL A 62 12.04 -1.13 -37.88
C VAL A 62 12.02 -1.75 -36.48
N ILE A 63 11.48 -1.00 -35.52
CA ILE A 63 11.22 -1.48 -34.15
C ILE A 63 9.75 -1.85 -34.07
N CYS A 64 9.45 -3.13 -33.87
CA CYS A 64 8.09 -3.62 -33.75
C CYS A 64 8.06 -4.89 -32.89
N ASN A 65 7.16 -4.94 -31.92
CA ASN A 65 6.98 -6.10 -31.04
C ASN A 65 5.91 -7.09 -31.53
N THR A 66 5.37 -6.87 -32.74
CA THR A 66 4.39 -7.76 -33.38
C THR A 66 4.77 -8.05 -34.84
N GLU A 67 4.11 -9.01 -35.49
CA GLU A 67 4.29 -9.20 -36.93
C GLU A 67 3.90 -7.93 -37.70
N TRP A 68 4.81 -7.45 -38.55
CA TRP A 68 4.64 -6.24 -39.34
C TRP A 68 4.89 -6.50 -40.82
N THR A 69 4.34 -5.62 -41.65
CA THR A 69 4.52 -5.65 -43.11
C THR A 69 4.87 -4.27 -43.63
N CYS A 70 5.74 -4.21 -44.62
CA CYS A 70 6.00 -2.99 -45.39
C CYS A 70 5.47 -3.15 -46.81
N SER A 71 4.87 -2.08 -47.35
CA SER A 71 4.34 -2.03 -48.70
C SER A 71 4.63 -0.70 -49.37
N VAL A 72 4.92 -0.72 -50.67
CA VAL A 72 5.03 0.50 -51.49
C VAL A 72 3.62 0.88 -51.95
N GLN A 73 3.07 1.95 -51.39
CA GLN A 73 1.73 2.46 -51.73
C GLN A 73 1.74 3.27 -53.03
N GLU A 74 2.82 4.02 -53.26
CA GLU A 74 3.03 4.84 -54.47
C GLU A 74 4.46 4.66 -54.97
N GLY A 75 4.68 4.62 -56.29
CA GLY A 75 6.02 4.51 -56.92
C GLY A 75 6.60 3.09 -57.02
N SER A 76 5.76 2.05 -56.92
CA SER A 76 6.17 0.63 -57.01
C SER A 76 6.80 0.20 -58.34
N ASP A 77 6.71 1.04 -59.36
CA ASP A 77 7.28 0.82 -60.69
C ASP A 77 8.81 1.05 -60.74
N TRP A 78 9.37 1.82 -59.80
CA TRP A 78 10.80 2.13 -59.70
C TRP A 78 11.39 2.00 -58.29
N CYS A 79 10.56 1.93 -57.25
CA CYS A 79 10.97 1.70 -55.86
C CYS A 79 10.57 0.29 -55.41
N ARG A 80 11.55 -0.48 -54.92
CA ARG A 80 11.41 -1.88 -54.48
C ARG A 80 11.82 -1.98 -53.02
N ILE A 81 11.20 -2.90 -52.30
CA ILE A 81 11.52 -3.17 -50.90
C ILE A 81 11.85 -4.66 -50.71
N GLU A 82 12.79 -4.94 -49.82
CA GLU A 82 13.10 -6.27 -49.33
C GLU A 82 13.03 -6.25 -47.80
N GLN A 83 11.98 -6.88 -47.25
CA GLN A 83 11.72 -6.91 -45.81
C GLN A 83 12.51 -8.04 -45.14
N GLN A 84 13.16 -7.70 -44.04
CA GLN A 84 13.85 -8.61 -43.11
C GLN A 84 13.18 -8.52 -41.72
N GLU A 85 13.71 -9.22 -40.72
CA GLU A 85 13.10 -9.31 -39.38
C GLU A 85 13.06 -7.94 -38.66
N ASP A 86 14.15 -7.19 -38.72
CA ASP A 86 14.37 -5.92 -38.02
C ASP A 86 14.56 -4.70 -38.94
N ARG A 87 14.45 -4.89 -40.27
CA ARG A 87 14.78 -3.86 -41.27
C ARG A 87 14.09 -4.04 -42.62
N VAL A 88 14.07 -2.98 -43.41
CA VAL A 88 13.68 -2.98 -44.83
C VAL A 88 14.80 -2.39 -45.68
N THR A 89 15.26 -3.14 -46.68
CA THR A 89 16.13 -2.60 -47.72
C THR A 89 15.24 -1.97 -48.81
N VAL A 90 15.42 -0.68 -49.05
CA VAL A 90 14.72 0.09 -50.10
C VAL A 90 15.68 0.28 -51.27
N SER A 91 15.32 -0.24 -52.44
CA SER A 91 16.09 -0.14 -53.68
C SER A 91 15.33 0.69 -54.69
N VAL A 92 16.02 1.67 -55.29
CA VAL A 92 15.45 2.51 -56.35
C VAL A 92 16.18 2.25 -57.66
N ASP A 93 15.43 2.20 -58.76
CA ASP A 93 16.01 2.19 -60.11
C ASP A 93 16.62 3.59 -60.42
N GLU A 94 17.41 3.74 -61.48
CA GLU A 94 17.92 5.06 -61.94
C GLU A 94 16.75 5.97 -62.36
N ASN A 95 16.85 7.28 -62.09
CA ASN A 95 15.83 8.26 -62.46
C ASN A 95 16.25 9.12 -63.66
N GLU A 96 15.90 8.66 -64.86
CA GLU A 96 16.19 9.37 -66.11
C GLU A 96 15.31 10.64 -66.34
N ASP A 97 14.33 10.91 -65.47
CA ASP A 97 13.41 12.02 -65.60
C ASP A 97 13.98 13.35 -65.04
N LYS A 98 13.45 14.47 -65.53
CA LYS A 98 13.86 15.81 -65.08
C LYS A 98 13.59 16.04 -63.60
N ASN A 99 12.44 15.58 -63.14
CA ASN A 99 11.89 15.99 -61.86
C ASN A 99 12.20 14.94 -60.79
N VAL A 100 12.23 15.39 -59.54
CA VAL A 100 12.21 14.49 -58.38
C VAL A 100 10.97 13.61 -58.48
N ARG A 101 11.15 12.30 -58.33
CA ARG A 101 10.04 11.34 -58.19
C ARG A 101 9.92 10.91 -56.73
N ARG A 102 8.69 10.68 -56.28
CA ARG A 102 8.39 10.32 -54.89
C ARG A 102 7.60 9.02 -54.82
N ALA A 103 7.91 8.21 -53.83
CA ALA A 103 7.23 6.98 -53.47
C ALA A 103 6.82 7.06 -51.99
N MET A 104 5.84 6.24 -51.60
CA MET A 104 5.37 6.19 -50.22
C MET A 104 5.42 4.75 -49.72
N LEU A 105 6.16 4.51 -48.65
CA LEU A 105 6.19 3.24 -47.95
C LEU A 105 5.20 3.30 -46.79
N CYS A 106 4.43 2.22 -46.60
CA CYS A 106 3.50 2.07 -45.49
C CYS A 106 3.87 0.81 -44.72
N PHE A 107 4.14 1.00 -43.44
CA PHE A 107 4.45 -0.01 -42.45
C PHE A 107 3.18 -0.25 -41.63
N ALA A 108 2.78 -1.50 -41.47
CA ALA A 108 1.58 -1.86 -40.72
C ALA A 108 1.86 -3.03 -39.78
N ALA A 109 1.48 -2.85 -38.51
CA ALA A 109 1.58 -3.86 -37.46
C ALA A 109 0.34 -3.77 -36.57
N ALA A 110 -0.42 -4.86 -36.43
CA ALA A 110 -1.72 -4.87 -35.76
C ALA A 110 -2.66 -3.73 -36.25
N SER A 111 -2.99 -2.76 -35.40
CA SER A 111 -3.79 -1.56 -35.74
C SER A 111 -2.96 -0.29 -35.96
N LEU A 112 -1.64 -0.38 -35.86
CA LEU A 112 -0.72 0.74 -36.05
C LEU A 112 -0.27 0.83 -37.51
N THR A 113 -0.06 2.05 -37.96
CA THR A 113 0.51 2.35 -39.29
C THR A 113 1.52 3.47 -39.17
N ASP A 114 2.64 3.31 -39.87
CA ASP A 114 3.66 4.35 -40.03
C ASP A 114 4.01 4.50 -41.51
N THR A 115 4.50 5.67 -41.92
CA THR A 115 4.77 5.98 -43.33
C THR A 115 6.10 6.65 -43.53
N VAL A 116 6.82 6.21 -44.56
CA VAL A 116 8.10 6.82 -44.98
C VAL A 116 7.98 7.31 -46.41
N GLN A 117 8.31 8.58 -46.62
CA GLN A 117 8.38 9.14 -47.96
C GLN A 117 9.74 8.83 -48.58
N VAL A 118 9.75 8.23 -49.76
CA VAL A 118 10.97 8.02 -50.55
C VAL A 118 11.02 9.08 -51.63
N ALA A 119 12.12 9.83 -51.75
CA ALA A 119 12.31 10.81 -52.81
C ALA A 119 13.63 10.56 -53.53
N GLN A 120 13.61 10.56 -54.87
CA GLN A 120 14.82 10.36 -55.67
C GLN A 120 15.03 11.56 -56.58
N LEU A 121 16.26 12.08 -56.60
CA LEU A 121 16.66 13.15 -57.52
C LEU A 121 16.46 12.71 -58.98
N GLY A 122 16.15 13.67 -59.85
CA GLY A 122 16.28 13.51 -61.30
C GLY A 122 17.39 14.43 -61.81
N TRP A 123 17.60 14.52 -63.12
CA TRP A 123 18.66 15.38 -63.68
C TRP A 123 18.39 16.89 -63.52
N GLY A 124 17.18 17.30 -63.13
CA GLY A 124 16.83 18.69 -62.83
C GLY A 124 17.22 19.11 -61.42
N LYS A 125 17.53 20.40 -61.25
CA LYS A 125 17.93 21.02 -59.96
C LYS A 125 16.91 20.71 -58.84
N ALA A 126 17.36 20.17 -57.71
CA ALA A 126 16.55 19.95 -56.52
C ALA A 126 17.39 19.82 -55.24
N ILE A 127 16.78 20.17 -54.09
CA ILE A 127 17.33 19.97 -52.74
C ILE A 127 16.29 19.17 -51.95
N LEU A 128 16.71 18.06 -51.34
CA LEU A 128 15.88 17.19 -50.51
C LEU A 128 16.46 17.09 -49.10
N LEU A 129 15.61 17.15 -48.08
CA LEU A 129 15.99 17.02 -46.66
C LEU A 129 15.50 15.69 -46.10
N SER A 130 16.27 15.08 -45.20
CA SER A 130 15.84 13.88 -44.47
C SER A 130 14.69 14.15 -43.50
N SER A 131 14.55 15.40 -43.05
CA SER A 131 13.38 15.88 -42.30
C SER A 131 13.09 17.34 -42.62
N GLU A 132 11.82 17.72 -42.60
CA GLU A 132 11.36 19.11 -42.74
C GLU A 132 11.03 19.75 -41.38
N ASN A 133 10.86 18.95 -40.32
CA ASN A 133 10.52 19.43 -38.97
C ASN A 133 11.29 18.63 -37.92
N VAL A 134 11.86 19.32 -36.94
CA VAL A 134 12.54 18.71 -35.78
C VAL A 134 12.05 19.36 -34.49
N SER A 135 11.79 18.55 -33.48
CA SER A 135 11.46 19.01 -32.13
C SER A 135 12.66 18.79 -31.21
N VAL A 136 13.03 19.81 -30.43
CA VAL A 136 14.20 19.82 -29.56
C VAL A 136 13.80 20.16 -28.12
N GLN A 137 14.43 19.53 -27.15
CA GLN A 137 14.24 19.78 -25.72
C GLN A 137 14.78 21.17 -25.30
N ALA A 138 14.33 21.66 -24.15
CA ALA A 138 14.79 22.94 -23.60
C ALA A 138 16.31 22.98 -23.34
N THR A 139 16.94 21.83 -23.08
CA THR A 139 18.41 21.74 -22.90
C THR A 139 19.20 22.04 -24.18
N GLY A 140 18.56 21.97 -25.36
CA GLY A 140 19.24 21.99 -26.64
C GLY A 140 19.95 20.67 -26.95
N GLU A 141 20.26 20.47 -28.23
CA GLU A 141 20.97 19.31 -28.76
C GLU A 141 21.63 19.61 -30.11
N THR A 142 22.33 18.62 -30.66
CA THR A 142 22.80 18.67 -32.05
C THR A 142 21.82 17.93 -32.94
N VAL A 143 21.15 18.66 -33.82
CA VAL A 143 20.18 18.12 -34.79
C VAL A 143 20.92 17.69 -36.05
N GLU A 144 20.73 16.44 -36.47
CA GLU A 144 21.30 15.92 -37.72
C GLU A 144 20.27 15.94 -38.86
N VAL A 145 20.64 16.54 -40.00
CA VAL A 145 19.81 16.55 -41.21
C VAL A 145 20.66 16.23 -42.43
N GLU A 146 20.24 15.22 -43.20
CA GLU A 146 20.87 14.89 -44.47
C GLU A 146 20.27 15.73 -45.59
N VAL A 147 21.14 16.37 -46.37
CA VAL A 147 20.78 17.15 -47.54
C VAL A 147 21.24 16.40 -48.78
N THR A 148 20.29 15.98 -49.63
CA THR A 148 20.56 15.33 -50.91
C THR A 148 20.25 16.30 -52.05
N THR A 149 21.26 16.66 -52.84
CA THR A 149 21.13 17.73 -53.84
C THR A 149 22.08 17.55 -55.02
N ASN A 150 21.70 18.09 -56.19
CA ASN A 150 22.51 18.20 -57.41
C ASN A 150 22.88 19.66 -57.76
N VAL A 151 22.75 20.58 -56.80
CA VAL A 151 23.14 21.99 -56.91
C VAL A 151 24.07 22.37 -55.75
N GLU A 152 24.96 23.34 -56.01
CA GLU A 152 25.59 24.08 -54.93
C GLU A 152 24.52 24.90 -54.21
N PHE A 153 24.48 24.83 -52.88
CA PHE A 153 23.49 25.52 -52.08
C PHE A 153 24.13 26.32 -50.95
N THR A 154 23.43 27.35 -50.51
CA THR A 154 23.69 28.09 -49.29
C THR A 154 22.66 27.73 -48.22
N CYS A 155 23.07 27.83 -46.96
CA CYS A 155 22.19 27.62 -45.82
C CYS A 155 22.01 28.96 -45.10
N GLU A 156 20.76 29.38 -44.95
CA GLU A 156 20.38 30.63 -44.29
C GLU A 156 19.46 30.32 -43.11
N ILE A 157 19.80 30.83 -41.94
CA ILE A 157 18.96 30.78 -40.74
C ILE A 157 18.21 32.12 -40.65
N ASP A 158 16.99 32.13 -40.12
CA ASP A 158 16.22 33.35 -39.85
C ASP A 158 17.07 34.46 -39.21
N GLU A 159 16.97 35.70 -39.70
CA GLU A 159 17.82 36.83 -39.29
C GLU A 159 17.76 37.14 -37.77
N ASP A 160 16.66 36.76 -37.12
CA ASP A 160 16.41 36.97 -35.68
C ASP A 160 16.79 35.74 -34.81
N CYS A 161 17.38 34.69 -35.41
CA CYS A 161 17.78 33.48 -34.70
C CYS A 161 19.28 33.50 -34.36
N ASP A 162 19.60 33.61 -33.08
CA ASP A 162 20.95 33.53 -32.53
C ASP A 162 21.25 32.21 -31.80
N TRP A 163 20.24 31.33 -31.68
CA TRP A 163 20.28 30.10 -30.88
C TRP A 163 20.39 28.81 -31.71
N VAL A 164 20.29 28.88 -33.04
CA VAL A 164 20.68 27.79 -33.95
C VAL A 164 21.95 28.18 -34.66
N SER A 165 22.94 27.28 -34.68
CA SER A 165 24.20 27.51 -35.39
C SER A 165 24.61 26.32 -36.24
N ILE A 166 25.22 26.60 -37.37
CA ILE A 166 25.76 25.59 -38.28
C ILE A 166 27.29 25.65 -38.15
N PRO A 167 27.95 24.60 -37.63
CA PRO A 167 29.40 24.51 -37.64
C PRO A 167 29.85 24.53 -39.11
N SER A 168 30.52 25.60 -39.51
CA SER A 168 30.87 25.90 -40.90
C SER A 168 31.33 24.67 -41.71
N THR A 169 30.48 24.18 -42.60
CA THR A 169 30.82 23.23 -43.66
C THR A 169 30.80 23.96 -45.00
N LYS A 170 31.96 23.99 -45.68
CA LYS A 170 32.00 24.37 -47.09
C LYS A 170 31.40 23.22 -47.89
N SER A 171 30.39 23.52 -48.71
CA SER A 171 29.97 22.68 -49.83
C SER A 171 31.21 22.22 -50.61
N SER A 172 31.34 20.92 -50.89
CA SER A 172 32.42 20.36 -51.70
C SER A 172 32.06 20.44 -53.19
N ASP A 173 33.04 20.81 -54.04
CA ASP A 173 32.96 21.10 -55.50
C ASP A 173 32.47 19.93 -56.42
N HIS A 174 31.50 19.09 -56.04
CA HIS A 174 31.03 17.95 -56.85
C HIS A 174 29.55 18.05 -57.31
N PRO A 175 29.15 17.37 -58.41
CA PRO A 175 27.92 17.69 -59.14
C PRO A 175 26.62 17.14 -58.54
N VAL A 176 26.68 16.13 -57.65
CA VAL A 176 25.56 15.56 -56.87
C VAL A 176 26.16 14.94 -55.61
N THR A 177 25.69 15.31 -54.41
CA THR A 177 26.19 14.73 -53.15
C THR A 177 25.12 14.70 -52.07
N THR A 178 25.03 13.61 -51.32
CA THR A 178 24.38 13.55 -50.00
C THR A 178 25.36 14.02 -48.91
N THR A 179 24.97 15.02 -48.10
CA THR A 179 25.79 15.55 -47.00
C THR A 179 24.98 15.65 -45.72
N THR A 180 25.52 15.15 -44.60
CA THR A 180 24.93 15.29 -43.26
C THR A 180 25.34 16.62 -42.63
N PHE A 181 24.36 17.40 -42.19
CA PHE A 181 24.54 18.65 -41.46
C PHE A 181 24.21 18.43 -39.99
N HIS A 182 25.10 18.92 -39.12
CA HIS A 182 24.90 18.92 -37.67
C HIS A 182 24.59 20.36 -37.25
N LEU A 183 23.34 20.66 -36.93
CA LEU A 183 22.89 21.96 -36.45
C LEU A 183 22.95 21.97 -34.92
N SER A 184 23.72 22.88 -34.34
CA SER A 184 23.79 23.03 -32.88
C SER A 184 22.66 23.95 -32.43
N VAL A 185 21.77 23.44 -31.57
CA VAL A 185 20.66 24.16 -30.97
C VAL A 185 21.02 24.50 -29.53
N ALA A 186 21.11 25.80 -29.21
CA ALA A 186 21.42 26.29 -27.87
C ALA A 186 20.23 26.07 -26.91
N PRO A 187 20.44 26.03 -25.59
CA PRO A 187 19.37 25.84 -24.63
C PRO A 187 18.33 26.98 -24.66
N ASN A 188 17.08 26.65 -24.35
CA ASN A 188 15.99 27.59 -24.13
C ASN A 188 15.69 27.67 -22.63
N THR A 189 15.93 28.83 -22.03
CA THR A 189 15.65 29.09 -20.62
C THR A 189 14.30 29.78 -20.41
N GLU A 190 13.61 30.16 -21.49
CA GLU A 190 12.30 30.80 -21.42
C GLU A 190 11.19 29.75 -21.31
N ASP A 191 10.06 30.11 -20.69
CA ASP A 191 8.91 29.19 -20.55
C ASP A 191 8.19 28.95 -21.89
N ALA A 192 8.37 29.85 -22.86
CA ALA A 192 7.73 29.75 -24.17
C ALA A 192 8.57 28.94 -25.15
N ASP A 193 7.88 28.08 -25.89
CA ASP A 193 8.45 27.43 -27.07
C ASP A 193 8.93 28.48 -28.08
N ARG A 194 10.03 28.16 -28.76
CA ARG A 194 10.58 28.98 -29.83
C ARG A 194 10.79 28.16 -31.09
N GLN A 195 10.78 28.84 -32.23
CA GLN A 195 10.91 28.19 -33.53
C GLN A 195 11.90 28.97 -34.40
N ALA A 196 12.70 28.23 -35.17
CA ALA A 196 13.59 28.79 -36.18
C ALA A 196 13.42 28.04 -37.50
N THR A 197 13.55 28.77 -38.59
CA THR A 197 13.54 28.24 -39.94
C THR A 197 14.94 28.25 -40.50
N VAL A 198 15.36 27.11 -41.07
CA VAL A 198 16.62 26.97 -41.81
C VAL A 198 16.29 26.70 -43.27
N GLN A 199 16.71 27.60 -44.15
CA GLN A 199 16.46 27.54 -45.58
C GLN A 199 17.71 27.10 -46.33
N PHE A 200 17.58 26.07 -47.15
CA PHE A 200 18.60 25.57 -48.06
C PHE A 200 18.26 26.05 -49.47
N LYS A 201 19.07 26.98 -50.00
CA LYS A 201 18.84 27.70 -51.25
C LYS A 201 19.90 27.39 -52.28
N ASP A 202 19.54 27.31 -53.57
CA ASP A 202 20.53 27.29 -54.65
C ASP A 202 21.43 28.53 -54.56
N GLN A 203 22.75 28.34 -54.68
CA GLN A 203 23.71 29.43 -54.64
C GLN A 203 23.58 30.37 -55.86
N ASP A 204 22.97 29.91 -56.94
CA ASP A 204 22.60 30.73 -58.09
C ASP A 204 21.40 31.64 -57.77
N GLU A 205 21.67 32.93 -57.52
CA GLU A 205 20.64 33.95 -57.23
C GLU A 205 19.55 34.10 -58.32
N GLN A 206 19.77 33.54 -59.52
CA GLN A 206 18.78 33.55 -60.62
C GLN A 206 18.00 32.23 -60.75
N SER A 207 18.21 31.28 -59.84
CA SER A 207 17.53 29.98 -59.85
C SER A 207 16.04 30.12 -59.54
N GLU A 208 15.21 29.36 -60.26
CA GLU A 208 13.77 29.22 -59.98
C GLU A 208 13.49 28.11 -58.96
N LEU A 209 14.53 27.48 -58.38
CA LEU A 209 14.38 26.42 -57.39
C LEU A 209 13.88 26.99 -56.05
N GLU A 210 12.78 26.44 -55.52
CA GLU A 210 12.29 26.79 -54.19
C GLU A 210 13.24 26.28 -53.10
N ALA A 211 13.40 27.07 -52.04
CA ALA A 211 14.25 26.70 -50.91
C ALA A 211 13.66 25.50 -50.16
N ALA A 212 14.46 24.47 -49.92
CA ALA A 212 14.07 23.43 -48.98
C ALA A 212 14.13 24.01 -47.56
N THR A 213 13.12 23.73 -46.74
CA THR A 213 12.93 24.38 -45.45
C THR A 213 12.91 23.34 -44.33
N LEU A 214 13.78 23.54 -43.34
CA LEU A 214 13.75 22.82 -42.07
C LEU A 214 13.21 23.75 -40.99
N VAL A 215 12.19 23.29 -40.27
CA VAL A 215 11.62 24.00 -39.12
C VAL A 215 12.08 23.31 -37.84
N ILE A 216 12.81 24.05 -37.00
CA ILE A 216 13.25 23.58 -35.68
C ILE A 216 12.33 24.22 -34.65
N THR A 217 11.57 23.40 -33.93
CA THR A 217 10.76 23.82 -32.79
C THR A 217 11.48 23.37 -31.52
N GLN A 218 11.79 24.30 -30.63
CA GLN A 218 12.41 24.00 -29.34
C GLN A 218 11.45 24.34 -28.21
N GLN A 219 11.30 23.41 -27.28
CA GLN A 219 10.45 23.60 -26.10
C GLN A 219 10.99 24.70 -25.18
N GLY A 220 10.08 25.40 -24.51
CA GLY A 220 10.42 26.18 -23.32
C GLY A 220 10.82 25.28 -22.14
N ILE A 221 11.50 25.84 -21.13
CA ILE A 221 11.95 25.05 -19.97
C ILE A 221 10.77 24.48 -19.16
N GLY A 222 9.62 25.15 -19.11
CA GLY A 222 8.37 24.57 -18.63
C GLY A 222 8.45 23.80 -17.30
N GLU A 223 7.66 22.71 -17.24
CA GLU A 223 7.66 21.71 -16.16
C GLU A 223 8.53 20.52 -16.56
N TYR A 224 9.17 19.88 -15.58
CA TYR A 224 10.05 18.76 -15.84
C TYR A 224 9.29 17.53 -16.37
N GLU A 225 9.74 17.03 -17.52
CA GLU A 225 9.37 15.72 -18.05
C GLU A 225 10.63 14.87 -18.24
N ALA A 226 10.52 13.58 -17.93
CA ALA A 226 11.60 12.63 -18.18
C ALA A 226 11.76 12.36 -19.69
N VAL A 227 13.01 12.21 -20.14
CA VAL A 227 13.37 12.02 -21.56
C VAL A 227 14.35 10.86 -21.71
N ASP A 228 14.39 10.22 -22.88
CA ASP A 228 15.43 9.25 -23.27
C ASP A 228 15.66 8.11 -22.25
N LEU A 229 14.59 7.54 -21.68
CA LEU A 229 14.70 6.46 -20.68
C LEU A 229 15.41 5.20 -21.20
N ASP A 230 15.47 5.01 -22.52
CA ASP A 230 16.18 3.92 -23.20
C ASP A 230 17.70 4.03 -23.08
N GLU A 231 18.21 5.20 -22.69
CA GLU A 231 19.62 5.40 -22.35
C GLU A 231 20.03 4.59 -21.10
N ILE A 232 19.13 4.44 -20.13
CA ILE A 232 19.38 3.61 -18.95
C ILE A 232 19.29 2.15 -19.41
N LYS A 233 20.45 1.54 -19.61
CA LYS A 233 20.58 0.16 -20.08
C LYS A 233 20.39 -0.81 -18.91
N ASP A 234 19.76 -1.94 -19.20
CA ASP A 234 19.66 -3.03 -18.25
C ASP A 234 21.05 -3.57 -17.91
N ASP A 235 21.17 -4.02 -16.66
CA ASP A 235 22.35 -4.75 -16.21
C ASP A 235 22.42 -6.10 -16.92
N LEU A 236 23.64 -6.55 -17.20
CA LEU A 236 23.90 -7.71 -18.04
C LEU A 236 23.68 -9.00 -17.24
N PRO A 237 22.70 -9.84 -17.60
CA PRO A 237 22.47 -11.10 -16.91
C PRO A 237 23.62 -12.08 -17.18
N ILE A 238 23.95 -12.88 -16.17
CA ILE A 238 24.99 -13.91 -16.23
C ILE A 238 24.31 -15.26 -16.25
N THR A 239 24.50 -15.97 -17.36
CA THR A 239 23.90 -17.30 -17.57
C THR A 239 24.52 -18.33 -16.62
N ILE A 240 23.67 -18.96 -15.81
CA ILE A 240 24.02 -20.13 -15.01
C ILE A 240 24.15 -21.32 -15.96
N THR A 241 25.30 -21.99 -15.95
CA THR A 241 25.57 -23.15 -16.81
C THR A 241 25.14 -24.47 -16.16
N SER A 242 25.21 -24.53 -14.82
CA SER A 242 24.72 -25.65 -14.01
C SER A 242 24.66 -25.25 -12.53
N ALA A 243 23.93 -26.01 -11.72
CA ALA A 243 23.95 -25.84 -10.27
C ALA A 243 23.87 -27.18 -9.55
N THR A 244 24.27 -27.19 -8.28
CA THR A 244 24.12 -28.33 -7.37
C THR A 244 23.59 -27.90 -6.01
N ALA A 245 22.87 -28.78 -5.33
CA ALA A 245 22.41 -28.57 -3.96
C ALA A 245 22.79 -29.77 -3.08
N SER A 246 23.20 -29.50 -1.86
CA SER A 246 23.52 -30.52 -0.85
C SER A 246 22.29 -31.31 -0.35
N SER A 247 21.09 -30.77 -0.53
CA SER A 247 19.79 -31.36 -0.20
C SER A 247 18.80 -30.95 -1.27
N ALA A 248 17.88 -31.84 -1.67
CA ALA A 248 16.81 -31.52 -2.61
C ALA A 248 15.63 -32.46 -2.39
N GLN A 249 14.43 -31.92 -2.50
CA GLN A 249 13.19 -32.68 -2.48
C GLN A 249 12.95 -33.32 -3.87
N PRO A 250 12.59 -34.61 -3.94
CA PRO A 250 12.26 -35.23 -5.22
C PRO A 250 11.14 -34.48 -5.96
N GLY A 251 11.45 -33.99 -7.17
CA GLY A 251 10.53 -33.21 -8.01
C GLY A 251 10.66 -31.68 -7.84
N GLU A 252 11.44 -31.20 -6.89
CA GLU A 252 11.71 -29.77 -6.61
C GLU A 252 13.24 -29.54 -6.56
N GLY A 253 13.96 -30.03 -7.58
CA GLY A 253 15.41 -30.00 -7.67
C GLY A 253 15.99 -28.60 -7.90
N ILE A 254 17.31 -28.48 -7.80
CA ILE A 254 18.03 -27.18 -7.90
C ILE A 254 17.88 -26.54 -9.29
N GLU A 255 17.62 -27.34 -10.32
CA GLU A 255 17.35 -26.87 -11.69
C GLU A 255 16.18 -25.90 -11.78
N ARG A 256 15.24 -25.95 -10.83
CA ARG A 256 14.08 -25.05 -10.76
C ARG A 256 14.39 -23.66 -10.24
N SER A 257 15.58 -23.44 -9.65
CA SER A 257 15.94 -22.12 -9.14
C SER A 257 16.68 -21.26 -10.17
N PHE A 258 16.74 -21.68 -11.43
CA PHE A 258 17.35 -20.94 -12.52
C PHE A 258 16.77 -21.37 -13.89
N ASP A 259 15.49 -21.76 -13.90
CA ASP A 259 14.81 -22.20 -15.12
C ASP A 259 14.07 -21.04 -15.82
N GLY A 260 14.12 -19.83 -15.26
CA GLY A 260 13.43 -18.66 -15.77
C GLY A 260 11.94 -18.60 -15.41
N ASP A 261 11.42 -19.58 -14.66
CA ASP A 261 10.02 -19.65 -14.24
C ASP A 261 9.88 -19.47 -12.71
N LYS A 262 9.61 -18.22 -12.32
CA LYS A 262 9.39 -17.80 -10.93
C LYS A 262 8.16 -18.47 -10.26
N THR A 263 7.37 -19.25 -10.99
CA THR A 263 6.25 -20.04 -10.45
C THR A 263 6.67 -21.45 -10.02
N THR A 264 7.81 -21.94 -10.48
CA THR A 264 8.43 -23.17 -9.94
C THR A 264 9.37 -22.84 -8.78
N LEU A 265 9.84 -23.86 -8.07
CA LEU A 265 10.82 -23.67 -7.00
C LEU A 265 11.67 -24.91 -6.75
N TYR A 266 12.92 -24.65 -6.40
CA TYR A 266 13.77 -25.56 -5.65
C TYR A 266 13.30 -25.62 -4.20
N HIS A 267 13.27 -26.83 -3.63
CA HIS A 267 13.05 -27.04 -2.19
C HIS A 267 14.03 -28.08 -1.65
N SER A 268 14.60 -27.81 -0.48
CA SER A 268 15.38 -28.79 0.27
C SER A 268 14.51 -29.98 0.71
N ASN A 269 15.09 -31.14 1.01
CA ASN A 269 14.32 -32.33 1.41
C ASN A 269 13.34 -32.04 2.57
N TYR A 270 12.08 -32.49 2.46
CA TYR A 270 11.07 -32.31 3.51
C TYR A 270 11.39 -33.06 4.82
N ASP A 271 12.26 -34.06 4.79
CA ASP A 271 12.79 -34.68 6.02
C ASP A 271 13.98 -33.88 6.57
N ASN A 272 13.67 -32.88 7.39
CA ASN A 272 14.67 -32.04 8.07
C ASN A 272 15.08 -32.53 9.46
N THR A 273 14.80 -33.79 9.80
CA THR A 273 15.07 -34.36 11.14
C THR A 273 16.46 -34.98 11.27
N THR A 274 17.21 -35.08 10.18
CA THR A 274 18.53 -35.72 10.14
C THR A 274 19.58 -34.85 10.83
N GLU A 275 20.47 -35.46 11.62
CA GLU A 275 21.61 -34.77 12.23
C GLU A 275 22.51 -34.17 11.13
N GLY A 276 22.82 -32.86 11.23
CA GLY A 276 23.59 -32.13 10.23
C GLY A 276 22.80 -31.69 8.99
N TYR A 277 21.47 -31.58 9.08
CA TYR A 277 20.63 -31.10 7.98
C TYR A 277 21.02 -29.71 7.48
N PHE A 278 21.30 -28.76 8.39
CA PHE A 278 21.93 -27.48 8.08
C PHE A 278 23.44 -27.53 8.39
N PRO A 279 24.27 -26.76 7.67
CA PRO A 279 23.90 -25.84 6.59
C PRO A 279 23.56 -26.55 5.27
N ILE A 280 22.71 -25.93 4.45
CA ILE A 280 22.42 -26.38 3.08
C ILE A 280 23.20 -25.50 2.12
N THR A 281 24.04 -26.14 1.32
CA THR A 281 24.84 -25.50 0.28
C THR A 281 24.14 -25.57 -1.08
N LEU A 282 24.05 -24.43 -1.76
CA LEU A 282 23.68 -24.30 -3.18
C LEU A 282 24.89 -23.76 -3.95
N GLU A 283 25.32 -24.44 -5.00
CA GLU A 283 26.43 -24.02 -5.84
C GLU A 283 25.95 -23.75 -7.26
N TYR A 284 26.17 -22.54 -7.77
CA TYR A 284 25.85 -22.14 -9.14
C TYR A 284 27.15 -21.95 -9.92
N HIS A 285 27.21 -22.49 -11.13
CA HIS A 285 28.38 -22.46 -12.01
C HIS A 285 28.14 -21.59 -13.23
N PHE A 286 29.20 -20.97 -13.74
CA PHE A 286 29.16 -20.01 -14.85
C PHE A 286 30.26 -20.33 -15.87
N ASP A 287 30.20 -19.69 -17.03
CA ASP A 287 31.33 -19.72 -17.97
C ASP A 287 32.58 -19.09 -17.33
N ALA A 288 33.75 -19.63 -17.66
CA ALA A 288 34.99 -19.15 -17.08
C ALA A 288 35.26 -17.69 -17.48
N GLY A 289 35.35 -16.80 -16.49
CA GLY A 289 35.63 -15.38 -16.71
C GLY A 289 34.43 -14.45 -16.53
N SER A 290 33.30 -14.92 -15.97
CA SER A 290 32.15 -14.07 -15.68
C SER A 290 32.45 -13.07 -14.57
N ASP A 291 32.43 -11.78 -14.89
CA ASP A 291 32.42 -10.71 -13.89
C ASP A 291 30.99 -10.50 -13.39
N MET A 292 30.82 -10.20 -12.11
CA MET A 292 29.50 -10.02 -11.48
C MET A 292 29.54 -8.99 -10.35
N ASP A 293 28.43 -8.29 -10.18
CA ASP A 293 28.29 -7.20 -9.21
C ASP A 293 27.22 -7.50 -8.15
N TYR A 294 26.20 -8.29 -8.48
CA TYR A 294 25.15 -8.65 -7.53
C TYR A 294 24.44 -9.95 -7.90
N LEU A 295 23.66 -10.47 -6.96
CA LEU A 295 22.67 -11.52 -7.18
C LEU A 295 21.27 -11.05 -6.81
N VAL A 296 20.25 -11.74 -7.33
CA VAL A 296 18.85 -11.56 -6.94
C VAL A 296 18.26 -12.91 -6.55
N TYR A 297 17.77 -12.99 -5.32
CA TYR A 297 17.04 -14.14 -4.79
C TYR A 297 15.54 -13.88 -4.86
N TYR A 298 14.81 -14.77 -5.53
CA TYR A 298 13.36 -14.79 -5.54
C TYR A 298 12.85 -15.92 -4.62
N PRO A 299 12.17 -15.58 -3.51
CA PRO A 299 11.45 -16.55 -2.69
C PRO A 299 10.32 -17.23 -3.48
N ARG A 300 9.77 -18.31 -2.91
CA ARG A 300 8.58 -19.00 -3.44
C ARG A 300 7.42 -18.02 -3.67
N SER A 301 6.72 -18.17 -4.80
CA SER A 301 5.63 -17.30 -5.23
C SER A 301 4.23 -17.86 -4.92
N ASP A 302 4.14 -19.06 -4.34
CA ASP A 302 2.88 -19.79 -4.08
C ASP A 302 2.13 -19.34 -2.81
N GLY A 303 2.50 -18.19 -2.24
CA GLY A 303 1.92 -17.64 -1.02
C GLY A 303 2.40 -18.28 0.28
N GLY A 304 3.30 -19.28 0.22
CA GLY A 304 3.95 -19.86 1.39
C GLY A 304 5.22 -19.11 1.81
N THR A 305 5.69 -19.37 3.03
CA THR A 305 7.00 -18.86 3.52
C THR A 305 8.02 -19.96 3.77
N ASN A 306 7.60 -21.22 3.68
CA ASN A 306 8.43 -22.36 4.04
C ASN A 306 9.65 -22.45 3.14
N GLY A 307 10.84 -22.44 3.75
CA GLY A 307 12.12 -22.48 3.06
C GLY A 307 12.76 -21.13 2.76
N ASN A 308 12.09 -20.00 3.02
CA ASN A 308 12.67 -18.68 2.73
C ASN A 308 13.98 -18.50 3.50
N PHE A 309 15.02 -18.03 2.80
CA PHE A 309 16.38 -17.93 3.33
C PHE A 309 16.43 -16.97 4.53
N LYS A 310 17.27 -17.27 5.51
CA LYS A 310 17.69 -16.34 6.57
C LYS A 310 19.18 -16.04 6.40
N GLU A 311 20.01 -16.39 7.36
CA GLU A 311 21.46 -16.16 7.28
C GLU A 311 22.14 -17.10 6.26
N VAL A 312 22.90 -16.52 5.31
CA VAL A 312 23.60 -17.20 4.22
C VAL A 312 25.03 -16.67 4.13
N ASP A 313 26.02 -17.57 4.08
CA ASP A 313 27.40 -17.20 3.67
C ASP A 313 27.53 -17.32 2.16
N ILE A 314 28.15 -16.32 1.54
CA ILE A 314 28.39 -16.24 0.10
C ILE A 314 29.90 -16.36 -0.13
N GLU A 315 30.29 -17.38 -0.88
CA GLU A 315 31.66 -17.64 -1.30
C GLU A 315 31.72 -17.77 -2.82
N VAL A 316 32.85 -17.42 -3.43
CA VAL A 316 33.04 -17.51 -4.89
C VAL A 316 34.31 -18.24 -5.27
N LEU A 317 34.28 -18.86 -6.44
CA LEU A 317 35.43 -19.54 -7.04
C LEU A 317 35.92 -18.72 -8.23
N HIS A 318 37.05 -18.02 -8.06
CA HIS A 318 37.67 -17.24 -9.14
C HIS A 318 38.48 -18.11 -10.09
N ASN A 319 38.33 -17.87 -11.39
CA ASN A 319 39.22 -18.34 -12.45
C ASN A 319 39.92 -17.15 -13.11
N ALA A 320 40.59 -16.31 -12.31
CA ALA A 320 41.36 -15.21 -12.86
C ALA A 320 42.70 -15.73 -13.37
N ASN A 321 43.02 -15.42 -14.63
CA ASN A 321 44.26 -15.68 -15.37
C ASN A 321 45.61 -15.26 -14.68
N SER A 322 45.63 -14.95 -13.38
CA SER A 322 46.79 -14.48 -12.61
C SER A 322 47.19 -15.33 -11.38
N ARG A 323 46.36 -16.25 -10.86
CA ARG A 323 46.70 -17.04 -9.64
C ARG A 323 46.76 -18.58 -9.79
N GLN A 324 46.16 -19.17 -10.82
CA GLN A 324 46.19 -20.62 -11.11
C GLN A 324 45.80 -21.56 -9.94
N THR A 325 45.05 -21.11 -8.94
CA THR A 325 44.54 -21.95 -7.85
C THR A 325 43.03 -21.76 -7.71
N GLU A 326 42.28 -22.84 -7.88
CA GLU A 326 40.84 -22.92 -7.60
C GLU A 326 40.64 -22.93 -6.07
N GLU A 327 40.45 -21.77 -5.47
CA GLU A 327 40.15 -21.63 -4.05
C GLU A 327 38.86 -20.82 -3.86
N TRP A 328 38.00 -21.31 -2.95
CA TRP A 328 36.80 -20.59 -2.54
C TRP A 328 37.21 -19.39 -1.68
N GLU A 329 36.75 -18.20 -2.07
CA GLU A 329 36.95 -16.95 -1.36
C GLU A 329 35.63 -16.51 -0.75
N TYR A 330 35.64 -16.25 0.56
CA TYR A 330 34.49 -15.68 1.26
C TYR A 330 34.27 -14.23 0.83
N VAL A 331 33.04 -13.91 0.43
CA VAL A 331 32.64 -12.55 0.04
C VAL A 331 31.94 -11.86 1.21
N MET A 332 30.86 -12.45 1.71
CA MET A 332 30.03 -11.85 2.76
C MET A 332 29.08 -12.87 3.41
N THR A 333 28.49 -12.48 4.55
CA THR A 333 27.30 -13.09 5.13
C THR A 333 26.14 -12.14 4.91
N TYR A 334 25.00 -12.65 4.48
CA TYR A 334 23.77 -11.88 4.27
C TYR A 334 22.59 -12.53 4.99
N ASP A 335 21.75 -11.73 5.65
CA ASP A 335 20.50 -12.22 6.25
C ASP A 335 19.30 -11.81 5.40
N PHE A 336 18.67 -12.79 4.78
CA PHE A 336 17.45 -12.62 3.98
C PHE A 336 16.18 -12.51 4.83
N ASN A 337 16.28 -12.62 6.17
CA ASN A 337 15.21 -12.44 7.15
C ASN A 337 13.99 -13.35 6.99
N GLY A 338 14.03 -14.36 6.11
CA GLY A 338 12.86 -15.18 5.78
C GLY A 338 11.80 -14.44 4.96
N SER A 339 12.18 -13.34 4.30
CA SER A 339 11.27 -12.49 3.52
C SER A 339 10.53 -13.24 2.41
N THR A 340 9.29 -12.86 2.14
CA THR A 340 8.50 -13.28 0.97
C THR A 340 8.76 -12.45 -0.27
N SER A 341 9.39 -11.29 -0.12
CA SER A 341 9.73 -10.40 -1.24
C SER A 341 11.10 -10.74 -1.81
N ALA A 342 11.25 -10.54 -3.13
CA ALA A 342 12.53 -10.69 -3.82
C ALA A 342 13.63 -9.82 -3.20
N ARG A 343 14.88 -10.27 -3.31
CA ARG A 343 16.01 -9.60 -2.67
C ARG A 343 17.23 -9.54 -3.55
N ARG A 344 17.67 -8.32 -3.86
CA ARG A 344 18.97 -8.04 -4.45
C ARG A 344 20.05 -7.95 -3.38
N VAL A 345 21.21 -8.55 -3.65
CA VAL A 345 22.40 -8.51 -2.79
C VAL A 345 23.58 -8.05 -3.63
N ASP A 346 23.95 -6.77 -3.51
CA ASP A 346 25.17 -6.23 -4.10
C ASP A 346 26.40 -6.75 -3.36
N PHE A 347 27.40 -7.18 -4.12
CA PHE A 347 28.68 -7.59 -3.56
C PHE A 347 29.47 -6.37 -3.08
N PRO A 348 30.31 -6.51 -2.04
CA PRO A 348 31.10 -5.39 -1.53
C PRO A 348 32.04 -4.78 -2.57
N GLN A 349 32.43 -5.57 -3.57
CA GLN A 349 33.22 -5.18 -4.74
C GLN A 349 32.81 -6.06 -5.93
N SER A 350 32.98 -5.55 -7.15
CA SER A 350 32.83 -6.34 -8.38
C SER A 350 33.70 -7.60 -8.32
N LEU A 351 33.08 -8.77 -8.46
CA LEU A 351 33.77 -10.05 -8.46
C LEU A 351 34.23 -10.35 -9.89
N ILE A 352 35.54 -10.47 -10.08
CA ILE A 352 36.16 -10.57 -11.40
C ILE A 352 36.49 -12.01 -11.75
N GLY A 353 36.09 -12.45 -12.94
CA GLY A 353 36.40 -13.77 -13.48
C GLY A 353 35.94 -14.94 -12.60
N VAL A 354 34.71 -14.89 -12.10
CA VAL A 354 34.10 -15.94 -11.29
C VAL A 354 33.71 -17.13 -12.18
N SER A 355 33.82 -18.33 -11.63
CA SER A 355 33.41 -19.60 -12.28
C SER A 355 32.35 -20.36 -11.49
N ALA A 356 32.21 -20.08 -10.20
CA ALA A 356 31.12 -20.58 -9.38
C ALA A 356 30.84 -19.66 -8.18
N ILE A 357 29.59 -19.65 -7.71
CA ILE A 357 29.14 -19.08 -6.44
C ILE A 357 28.62 -20.21 -5.57
N ARG A 358 28.94 -20.18 -4.28
CA ARG A 358 28.41 -21.04 -3.25
C ARG A 358 27.63 -20.20 -2.24
N LEU A 359 26.37 -20.57 -2.04
CA LEU A 359 25.49 -20.07 -0.99
C LEU A 359 25.39 -21.14 0.10
N THR A 360 25.96 -20.88 1.27
CA THR A 360 25.84 -21.75 2.45
C THR A 360 24.74 -21.21 3.36
N VAL A 361 23.53 -21.71 3.17
CA VAL A 361 22.33 -21.30 3.93
C VAL A 361 22.39 -21.95 5.31
N LYS A 362 22.46 -21.14 6.37
CA LYS A 362 22.59 -21.61 7.75
C LYS A 362 21.24 -21.86 8.41
N SER A 363 20.21 -21.15 7.98
CA SER A 363 18.83 -21.34 8.43
C SER A 363 17.83 -20.79 7.43
N GLY A 364 16.58 -21.25 7.53
CA GLY A 364 15.45 -20.73 6.76
C GLY A 364 14.13 -20.89 7.50
N VAL A 365 13.04 -20.39 6.92
CA VAL A 365 11.70 -20.44 7.52
C VAL A 365 11.11 -21.86 7.47
N GLY A 366 10.32 -22.24 8.48
CA GLY A 366 9.66 -23.54 8.58
C GLY A 366 9.80 -24.19 9.95
N SER A 367 9.28 -25.41 10.09
CA SER A 367 9.38 -26.19 11.34
C SER A 367 10.84 -26.50 11.68
N THR A 368 11.23 -26.29 12.94
CA THR A 368 12.62 -26.42 13.44
C THR A 368 13.31 -27.70 12.94
N PRO A 369 14.51 -27.63 12.31
CA PRO A 369 15.39 -26.45 12.19
C PRO A 369 15.07 -25.48 11.03
N GLY A 370 14.06 -25.76 10.20
CA GLY A 370 13.67 -24.97 9.02
C GLY A 370 13.91 -25.70 7.70
N PHE A 371 13.73 -25.00 6.58
CA PHE A 371 13.98 -25.51 5.21
C PHE A 371 14.69 -24.44 4.35
N VAL A 372 15.02 -24.78 3.10
CA VAL A 372 15.61 -23.87 2.10
C VAL A 372 14.84 -24.02 0.79
N SER A 373 14.29 -22.94 0.27
CA SER A 373 13.57 -22.89 -0.99
C SER A 373 13.95 -21.67 -1.81
N CYS A 374 13.96 -21.79 -3.13
CA CYS A 374 14.30 -20.71 -4.04
C CYS A 374 13.43 -20.86 -5.30
N ALA A 375 12.63 -19.84 -5.62
CA ALA A 375 11.89 -19.82 -6.88
C ALA A 375 12.84 -19.55 -8.04
N GLU A 376 13.67 -18.51 -7.91
CA GLU A 376 14.65 -18.16 -8.94
C GLU A 376 15.87 -17.49 -8.29
N MET A 377 17.05 -17.73 -8.86
CA MET A 377 18.32 -17.11 -8.49
C MET A 377 18.96 -16.56 -9.76
N GLU A 378 19.14 -15.24 -9.79
CA GLU A 378 19.71 -14.53 -10.93
C GLU A 378 21.02 -13.84 -10.52
N PHE A 379 21.95 -13.68 -11.47
CA PHE A 379 23.25 -13.03 -11.26
C PHE A 379 23.50 -12.01 -12.37
N TYR A 380 24.10 -10.88 -12.02
CA TYR A 380 24.21 -9.75 -12.94
C TYR A 380 25.55 -9.03 -12.84
N LYS A 381 25.94 -8.43 -13.97
CA LYS A 381 27.01 -7.44 -14.08
C LYS A 381 26.40 -6.08 -14.39
N LYS A 382 26.80 -5.05 -13.66
CA LYS A 382 26.37 -3.67 -13.92
C LYS A 382 26.79 -3.25 -15.32
N ASN A 383 25.88 -2.60 -16.05
CA ASN A 383 26.20 -2.19 -17.41
C ASN A 383 27.22 -1.02 -17.40
N PRO A 384 28.43 -1.19 -17.96
CA PRO A 384 29.46 -0.14 -17.93
C PRO A 384 29.15 1.06 -18.84
N GLU A 385 28.12 0.95 -19.70
CA GLU A 385 27.65 2.07 -20.54
C GLU A 385 26.71 3.01 -19.77
N ASN A 386 26.24 2.62 -18.58
CA ASN A 386 25.38 3.46 -17.76
C ASN A 386 26.14 4.65 -17.18
N PHE A 387 25.39 5.75 -16.96
CA PHE A 387 25.90 7.02 -16.47
C PHE A 387 26.65 6.91 -15.14
N ASP A 388 27.82 7.56 -15.07
CA ASP A 388 28.56 7.78 -13.83
C ASP A 388 28.06 9.06 -13.16
N TYR A 389 27.31 8.91 -12.07
CA TYR A 389 26.73 10.03 -11.32
C TYR A 389 27.79 11.07 -10.89
N THR A 390 29.04 10.65 -10.67
CA THR A 390 30.12 11.55 -10.25
C THR A 390 30.48 12.59 -11.30
N GLN A 391 29.95 12.50 -12.53
CA GLN A 391 30.07 13.52 -13.56
C GLN A 391 29.31 14.81 -13.22
N LEU A 392 28.10 14.71 -12.65
CA LEU A 392 27.23 15.88 -12.39
C LEU A 392 26.75 15.99 -10.93
N PHE A 393 26.60 14.87 -10.20
CA PHE A 393 25.92 14.81 -8.91
C PHE A 393 26.84 14.46 -7.74
N THR A 394 26.40 14.78 -6.52
CA THR A 394 27.17 14.60 -5.28
C THR A 394 27.31 13.14 -4.86
N ASP A 395 26.29 12.33 -5.12
CA ASP A 395 26.14 10.96 -4.63
C ASP A 395 25.19 10.14 -5.54
N PRO A 396 25.08 8.81 -5.33
CA PRO A 396 24.30 7.93 -6.20
C PRO A 396 22.80 8.23 -6.30
N SER A 397 22.22 9.02 -5.38
CA SER A 397 20.80 9.40 -5.47
C SER A 397 20.54 10.45 -6.55
N CYS A 398 21.60 11.08 -7.09
CA CYS A 398 21.49 12.18 -8.03
C CYS A 398 20.58 13.32 -7.52
N SER A 399 20.47 13.51 -6.20
CA SER A 399 19.56 14.49 -5.60
C SER A 399 20.10 15.93 -5.62
N GLU A 400 21.41 16.09 -5.71
CA GLU A 400 22.10 17.39 -5.70
C GLU A 400 23.22 17.44 -6.73
N LEU A 401 23.36 18.60 -7.38
CA LEU A 401 24.49 18.89 -8.27
C LEU A 401 25.77 19.08 -7.48
N LYS A 402 26.90 18.63 -8.03
CA LYS A 402 28.20 18.88 -7.41
C LYS A 402 28.47 20.39 -7.29
N PRO A 403 29.11 20.82 -6.20
CA PRO A 403 29.54 22.21 -6.06
C PRO A 403 30.45 22.65 -7.21
N GLY A 404 30.07 23.74 -7.87
CA GLY A 404 30.87 24.35 -8.95
C GLY A 404 30.58 23.83 -10.36
N ILE A 405 29.60 22.92 -10.53
CA ILE A 405 29.06 22.59 -11.85
C ILE A 405 28.53 23.85 -12.52
N THR A 406 28.96 24.07 -13.76
CA THR A 406 28.45 25.14 -14.62
C THR A 406 27.40 24.58 -15.58
N GLU A 407 26.55 25.45 -16.11
CA GLU A 407 25.62 25.08 -17.18
C GLU A 407 26.34 24.42 -18.36
N GLN A 408 27.54 24.88 -18.72
CA GLN A 408 28.33 24.28 -19.79
C GLN A 408 28.78 22.84 -19.48
N ASP A 409 29.06 22.53 -18.22
CA ASP A 409 29.40 21.16 -17.80
C ASP A 409 28.18 20.24 -17.93
N ILE A 410 26.97 20.75 -17.64
CA ILE A 410 25.71 20.01 -17.81
C ILE A 410 25.46 19.76 -19.31
N LEU A 411 25.60 20.78 -20.15
CA LEU A 411 25.38 20.65 -21.60
C LEU A 411 26.40 19.75 -22.28
N ALA A 412 27.58 19.56 -21.69
CA ALA A 412 28.61 18.63 -22.15
C ALA A 412 28.36 17.18 -21.70
N CYS A 413 27.32 16.91 -20.91
CA CYS A 413 26.93 15.55 -20.52
C CYS A 413 26.32 14.83 -21.73
N ASP A 414 26.98 13.75 -22.14
CA ASP A 414 26.53 12.91 -23.25
C ASP A 414 25.26 12.12 -22.90
N HIS A 415 24.89 12.07 -21.60
CA HIS A 415 23.70 11.39 -21.14
C HIS A 415 22.49 12.31 -21.02
N SER A 416 21.59 12.25 -22.00
CA SER A 416 20.43 13.14 -22.13
C SER A 416 19.47 13.08 -20.93
N PHE A 417 19.18 11.90 -20.39
CA PHE A 417 18.27 11.78 -19.25
C PHE A 417 18.82 12.52 -18.02
N PHE A 418 20.08 12.29 -17.67
CA PHE A 418 20.74 12.91 -16.52
C PHE A 418 21.08 14.38 -16.74
N LYS A 419 21.44 14.75 -17.97
CA LYS A 419 21.59 16.15 -18.41
C LYS A 419 20.29 16.92 -18.18
N ASN A 420 19.15 16.33 -18.56
CA ASN A 420 17.84 16.96 -18.40
C ASN A 420 17.52 17.21 -16.92
N ILE A 421 17.66 16.19 -16.06
CA ILE A 421 17.50 16.34 -14.61
C ILE A 421 18.40 17.46 -14.07
N ALA A 422 19.71 17.40 -14.39
CA ALA A 422 20.68 18.37 -13.92
C ALA A 422 20.37 19.80 -14.39
N TYR A 423 19.90 19.97 -15.62
CA TYR A 423 19.55 21.27 -16.18
C TYR A 423 18.35 21.89 -15.45
N TYR A 424 17.28 21.12 -15.21
CA TYR A 424 16.14 21.60 -14.45
C TYR A 424 16.50 21.91 -12.98
N MET A 425 17.40 21.12 -12.38
CA MET A 425 17.93 21.42 -11.04
C MET A 425 18.75 22.72 -11.02
N TYR A 426 19.59 22.95 -12.04
CA TYR A 426 20.44 24.13 -12.14
C TYR A 426 19.62 25.42 -12.26
N HIS A 427 18.48 25.36 -12.94
CA HIS A 427 17.57 26.49 -13.14
C HIS A 427 16.45 26.60 -12.09
N ASP A 428 16.49 25.80 -11.03
CA ASP A 428 15.47 25.79 -9.95
C ASP A 428 14.04 25.55 -10.49
N ARG A 429 13.94 24.66 -11.50
CA ARG A 429 12.68 24.23 -12.15
C ARG A 429 12.34 22.75 -11.91
N TYR A 430 13.21 22.02 -11.22
CA TYR A 430 12.94 20.63 -10.85
C TYR A 430 11.97 20.57 -9.67
N GLU A 431 10.89 19.77 -9.77
CA GLU A 431 9.91 19.62 -8.69
C GLU A 431 10.45 18.72 -7.57
N ARG A 432 11.32 19.30 -6.73
CA ARG A 432 12.13 18.54 -5.75
C ARG A 432 11.32 17.92 -4.61
N GLU A 433 10.25 18.58 -4.15
CA GLU A 433 9.61 18.28 -2.86
C GLU A 433 9.17 16.81 -2.69
N PHE A 434 8.54 16.22 -3.70
CA PHE A 434 8.09 14.83 -3.66
C PHE A 434 8.96 13.90 -4.51
N ARG A 435 9.70 14.45 -5.48
CA ARG A 435 10.65 13.66 -6.27
C ARG A 435 11.88 13.28 -5.45
N ILE A 436 12.30 14.10 -4.48
CA ILE A 436 13.52 13.89 -3.70
C ILE A 436 13.19 14.04 -2.23
N ALA A 437 13.22 12.93 -1.50
CA ALA A 437 12.99 12.96 -0.05
C ALA A 437 13.92 12.01 0.70
N SER A 438 14.09 12.28 2.00
CA SER A 438 14.83 11.40 2.91
C SER A 438 13.85 10.62 3.78
N TYR A 439 13.94 9.29 3.71
CA TYR A 439 13.01 8.38 4.37
C TYR A 439 13.68 7.67 5.53
N LYS A 440 13.03 7.67 6.70
CA LYS A 440 13.52 6.97 7.89
C LYS A 440 13.01 5.52 7.92
N ALA A 441 13.74 4.68 8.65
CA ALA A 441 13.33 3.30 8.88
C ALA A 441 12.22 3.20 9.93
N TYR A 442 11.41 2.14 9.82
CA TYR A 442 10.41 1.72 10.81
C TYR A 442 10.65 0.26 11.22
N PRO A 443 10.20 -0.18 12.41
CA PRO A 443 10.19 -1.61 12.71
C PRO A 443 9.15 -2.31 11.82
N HIS A 444 9.37 -3.60 11.53
CA HIS A 444 8.30 -4.40 10.93
C HIS A 444 7.14 -4.53 11.93
N PRO A 445 5.89 -4.20 11.55
CA PRO A 445 4.76 -4.09 12.47
C PRO A 445 4.45 -5.41 13.23
N ASP A 446 4.73 -6.58 12.63
CA ASP A 446 4.60 -7.88 13.29
C ASP A 446 5.40 -7.99 14.61
N THR A 447 6.55 -7.31 14.70
CA THR A 447 7.41 -7.37 15.88
C THR A 447 6.69 -6.78 17.10
N GLN A 448 6.08 -5.60 16.91
CA GLN A 448 5.32 -4.94 17.97
C GLN A 448 3.97 -5.63 18.18
N ALA A 449 3.34 -6.16 17.12
CA ALA A 449 2.10 -6.92 17.22
C ALA A 449 2.25 -8.17 18.10
N ALA A 450 3.32 -8.94 17.89
CA ALA A 450 3.63 -10.12 18.70
C ALA A 450 3.88 -9.74 20.17
N THR A 451 4.63 -8.66 20.40
CA THR A 451 4.94 -8.18 21.76
C THR A 451 3.70 -7.63 22.48
N ASN A 452 2.82 -6.96 21.73
CA ASN A 452 1.63 -6.31 22.27
C ASN A 452 0.37 -7.20 22.23
N LYS A 453 0.46 -8.40 21.63
CA LYS A 453 -0.64 -9.36 21.42
C LYS A 453 -1.79 -8.77 20.58
N THR A 454 -1.48 -8.04 19.50
CA THR A 454 -2.45 -7.35 18.62
C THR A 454 -2.36 -7.85 17.17
N SER A 455 -3.19 -7.30 16.26
CA SER A 455 -2.88 -7.32 14.83
C SER A 455 -1.67 -6.43 14.51
N PRO A 456 -0.91 -6.70 13.44
CA PRO A 456 0.09 -5.77 12.95
C PRO A 456 -0.53 -4.49 12.39
N TYR A 457 0.10 -3.37 12.71
CA TYR A 457 -0.17 -2.03 12.17
C TYR A 457 0.38 -1.92 10.74
N SER A 458 0.34 -0.71 10.15
CA SER A 458 0.71 -0.48 8.76
C SER A 458 2.13 -0.88 8.38
N LEU A 459 2.28 -1.24 7.09
CA LEU A 459 3.56 -1.30 6.38
C LEU A 459 3.84 -0.02 5.56
N LEU A 460 2.90 0.92 5.50
CA LEU A 460 2.90 2.06 4.58
C LEU A 460 3.17 3.39 5.32
N ASP A 461 4.24 3.42 6.12
CA ASP A 461 4.61 4.58 6.94
C ASP A 461 5.37 5.69 6.17
N ASN A 462 5.81 5.39 4.95
CA ASN A 462 6.61 6.25 4.07
C ASN A 462 5.93 6.42 2.69
N PRO A 463 4.85 7.23 2.58
CA PRO A 463 4.31 7.63 1.28
C PRO A 463 5.32 8.49 0.52
N THR A 464 5.35 8.36 -0.80
CA THR A 464 6.29 9.13 -1.63
C THR A 464 5.66 10.40 -2.21
N GLY A 465 4.33 10.40 -2.39
CA GLY A 465 3.63 11.42 -3.17
C GLY A 465 3.79 11.25 -4.67
N ILE A 466 4.28 10.09 -5.13
CA ILE A 466 4.40 9.76 -6.56
C ILE A 466 3.31 8.75 -6.92
N SER A 467 2.56 9.03 -7.99
CA SER A 467 1.68 8.07 -8.65
C SER A 467 2.29 7.60 -9.97
N ILE A 468 1.93 6.40 -10.41
CA ILE A 468 2.42 5.84 -11.67
C ILE A 468 1.32 5.06 -12.39
N ALA A 469 1.32 5.14 -13.73
CA ALA A 469 0.41 4.35 -14.55
C ALA A 469 0.96 2.94 -14.80
N LYS A 470 0.05 1.97 -14.99
CA LYS A 470 0.43 0.63 -15.42
C LYS A 470 1.16 0.68 -16.77
N GLY A 471 2.30 0.00 -16.87
CA GLY A 471 3.14 -0.05 -18.06
C GLY A 471 4.12 1.12 -18.19
N GLU A 472 4.07 2.11 -17.29
CA GLU A 472 5.05 3.20 -17.26
C GLU A 472 6.36 2.71 -16.64
N THR A 473 7.48 3.26 -17.13
CA THR A 473 8.80 2.97 -16.57
C THR A 473 9.07 3.86 -15.36
N MET A 474 9.28 3.24 -14.19
CA MET A 474 9.75 3.89 -12.99
C MET A 474 11.29 3.95 -12.98
N VAL A 475 11.85 5.14 -12.76
CA VAL A 475 13.27 5.34 -12.49
C VAL A 475 13.46 5.95 -11.11
N VAL A 476 14.13 5.20 -10.23
CA VAL A 476 14.40 5.59 -8.84
C VAL A 476 15.90 5.56 -8.59
N MET A 477 16.48 6.69 -8.19
CA MET A 477 17.87 6.75 -7.74
C MET A 477 17.92 6.77 -6.22
N VAL A 478 18.73 5.89 -5.64
CA VAL A 478 18.78 5.68 -4.18
C VAL A 478 20.17 6.04 -3.68
N GLY A 479 20.22 6.79 -2.59
CA GLY A 479 21.47 7.13 -1.92
C GLY A 479 22.11 5.92 -1.23
N GLU A 480 23.15 6.20 -0.44
CA GLU A 480 23.90 5.15 0.25
C GLU A 480 23.01 4.31 1.19
N LEU A 481 22.97 2.99 0.96
CA LEU A 481 22.11 2.09 1.73
C LEU A 481 22.74 1.60 3.03
N GLN A 482 24.06 1.68 3.17
CA GLN A 482 24.81 1.25 4.37
C GLN A 482 24.46 -0.16 4.87
N GLY A 483 24.11 -1.06 3.94
CA GLY A 483 23.72 -2.45 4.24
C GLY A 483 22.24 -2.67 4.55
N TYR A 484 21.44 -1.60 4.65
CA TYR A 484 19.98 -1.70 4.68
C TYR A 484 19.43 -1.98 3.29
N SER A 485 18.13 -2.25 3.21
CA SER A 485 17.50 -2.47 1.91
C SER A 485 16.08 -1.98 1.93
N LEU A 486 15.64 -1.54 0.76
CA LEU A 486 14.38 -0.91 0.54
C LEU A 486 13.69 -1.56 -0.65
N SER A 487 12.39 -1.40 -0.73
CA SER A 487 11.64 -1.62 -1.96
C SER A 487 10.66 -0.47 -2.16
N VAL A 488 10.18 -0.32 -3.39
CA VAL A 488 9.01 0.50 -3.68
C VAL A 488 7.83 -0.44 -3.85
N ARG A 489 6.74 -0.16 -3.16
CA ARG A 489 5.44 -0.81 -3.40
C ARG A 489 4.56 0.14 -4.19
N ILE A 490 3.93 -0.35 -5.26
CA ILE A 490 2.88 0.38 -5.97
C ILE A 490 1.53 -0.20 -5.55
N GLN A 491 0.68 0.60 -4.91
CA GLN A 491 -0.64 0.15 -4.43
C GLN A 491 -1.78 0.74 -5.24
N ASN A 492 -2.62 -0.12 -5.80
CA ASN A 492 -3.82 0.24 -6.54
C ASN A 492 -5.09 0.10 -5.67
N LEU A 493 -5.63 1.23 -5.20
CA LEU A 493 -6.91 1.24 -4.47
C LEU A 493 -8.15 1.29 -5.39
N ASP A 494 -8.00 1.50 -6.71
CA ASP A 494 -9.09 1.36 -7.69
C ASP A 494 -9.39 -0.12 -7.95
N ALA A 495 -9.99 -0.73 -6.94
CA ALA A 495 -10.21 -2.17 -6.83
C ALA A 495 -11.67 -2.47 -6.43
N PRO A 496 -12.67 -2.16 -7.29
CA PRO A 496 -14.08 -2.25 -6.92
C PRO A 496 -14.57 -3.66 -6.52
N GLY A 497 -13.82 -4.70 -6.87
CA GLY A 497 -14.12 -6.10 -6.54
C GLY A 497 -13.15 -6.78 -5.57
N ALA A 498 -12.19 -6.03 -5.00
CA ALA A 498 -11.15 -6.57 -4.12
C ALA A 498 -10.88 -5.62 -2.94
N ASP A 499 -9.88 -5.96 -2.12
CA ASP A 499 -9.42 -5.12 -1.01
C ASP A 499 -8.70 -3.86 -1.54
N GLY A 500 -7.78 -4.02 -2.49
CA GLY A 500 -6.94 -2.92 -2.98
C GLY A 500 -5.67 -2.73 -2.15
N PHE A 501 -5.63 -3.18 -0.87
CA PHE A 501 -4.40 -3.22 -0.10
C PHE A 501 -3.41 -4.23 -0.66
N GLY A 502 -2.15 -3.83 -0.72
CA GLY A 502 -1.04 -4.64 -1.25
C GLY A 502 -0.44 -4.01 -2.50
N GLY A 503 -0.18 -4.84 -3.50
CA GLY A 503 0.45 -4.44 -4.76
C GLY A 503 1.86 -4.99 -4.92
N THR A 504 2.44 -4.73 -6.10
CA THR A 504 3.74 -5.24 -6.49
C THR A 504 4.88 -4.49 -5.80
N GLU A 505 5.85 -5.23 -5.26
CA GLU A 505 7.05 -4.69 -4.64
C GLU A 505 8.28 -4.86 -5.54
N TYR A 506 9.03 -3.77 -5.71
CA TYR A 506 10.23 -3.68 -6.52
C TYR A 506 11.43 -3.42 -5.59
N PRO A 507 12.32 -4.41 -5.39
CA PRO A 507 13.53 -4.22 -4.59
C PRO A 507 14.39 -3.11 -5.17
N LEU A 508 14.95 -2.27 -4.30
CA LEU A 508 15.82 -1.18 -4.69
C LEU A 508 17.28 -1.46 -4.28
N ALA A 509 18.20 -0.98 -5.10
CA ALA A 509 19.63 -0.94 -4.86
C ALA A 509 20.14 0.51 -4.81
N GLU A 510 21.33 0.68 -4.25
CA GLU A 510 22.05 1.96 -4.30
C GLU A 510 22.32 2.37 -5.76
N GLY A 511 22.09 3.65 -6.07
CA GLY A 511 22.18 4.18 -7.42
C GLY A 511 20.88 4.02 -8.21
N ILE A 512 21.00 3.85 -9.53
CA ILE A 512 19.89 3.88 -10.49
C ILE A 512 19.14 2.55 -10.50
N ASN A 513 17.82 2.62 -10.34
CA ASN A 513 16.90 1.50 -10.47
C ASN A 513 15.87 1.82 -11.57
N LYS A 514 15.64 0.88 -12.48
CA LYS A 514 14.66 1.00 -13.57
C LYS A 514 13.77 -0.24 -13.59
N PHE A 515 12.47 -0.05 -13.58
CA PHE A 515 11.49 -1.14 -13.71
C PHE A 515 10.19 -0.64 -14.35
N VAL A 516 9.42 -1.54 -14.94
CA VAL A 516 8.10 -1.23 -15.50
C VAL A 516 7.04 -1.52 -14.45
N ALA A 517 6.13 -0.58 -14.20
CA ALA A 517 5.05 -0.77 -13.25
C ALA A 517 4.02 -1.79 -13.78
N GLU A 518 3.86 -2.92 -13.09
CA GLU A 518 2.89 -3.97 -13.42
C GLU A 518 1.43 -3.56 -13.18
N GLU A 519 1.24 -2.53 -12.35
CA GLU A 519 -0.04 -1.97 -11.94
C GLU A 519 0.06 -0.46 -11.71
N LYS A 520 -1.08 0.23 -11.77
CA LYS A 520 -1.16 1.68 -11.49
C LYS A 520 -1.26 1.93 -10.00
N GLY A 521 -0.93 3.12 -9.52
CA GLY A 521 -1.29 3.56 -8.17
C GLY A 521 -0.24 4.42 -7.49
N LEU A 522 -0.38 4.57 -6.17
CA LEU A 522 0.51 5.36 -5.33
C LEU A 522 1.74 4.53 -4.93
N ALA A 523 2.91 5.16 -4.97
CA ALA A 523 4.17 4.55 -4.57
C ALA A 523 4.45 4.77 -3.08
N TYR A 524 4.88 3.72 -2.39
CA TYR A 524 5.29 3.73 -0.98
C TYR A 524 6.68 3.13 -0.86
N LEU A 525 7.52 3.74 -0.02
CA LEU A 525 8.87 3.23 0.22
C LEU A 525 8.89 2.30 1.43
N MET A 526 9.20 1.03 1.19
CA MET A 526 9.24 0.00 2.21
C MET A 526 10.64 -0.01 2.85
N TYR A 527 10.78 0.65 4.01
CA TYR A 527 12.04 0.70 4.75
C TYR A 527 11.85 0.19 6.18
N HIS A 528 11.82 -1.14 6.31
CA HIS A 528 11.64 -1.84 7.59
C HIS A 528 12.91 -2.56 8.02
N THR A 529 13.35 -2.32 9.26
CA THR A 529 14.47 -3.05 9.86
C THR A 529 14.30 -3.20 11.37
N SER A 530 14.92 -4.23 11.95
CA SER A 530 14.81 -4.52 13.39
C SER A 530 15.52 -3.47 14.27
N ASP A 531 16.57 -2.85 13.75
CA ASP A 531 17.38 -1.80 14.37
C ASP A 531 17.02 -0.39 13.85
N TYR A 532 15.73 -0.17 13.54
CA TYR A 532 15.21 1.06 12.91
C TYR A 532 15.62 2.36 13.63
N GLU A 533 15.88 2.32 14.95
CA GLU A 533 16.32 3.50 15.71
C GLU A 533 17.76 3.93 15.39
N LEU A 534 18.58 3.01 14.87
CA LEU A 534 19.96 3.26 14.47
C LEU A 534 20.12 3.42 12.95
N ALA A 535 19.16 2.93 12.17
CA ALA A 535 19.17 3.00 10.73
C ALA A 535 19.08 4.47 10.24
N PRO A 536 20.03 4.92 9.40
CA PRO A 536 20.02 6.29 8.90
C PRO A 536 18.87 6.50 7.91
N PRO A 537 18.32 7.73 7.81
CA PRO A 537 17.45 8.08 6.70
C PRO A 537 18.16 7.89 5.36
N VAL A 538 17.43 7.40 4.35
CA VAL A 538 17.94 7.18 3.00
C VAL A 538 17.30 8.19 2.06
N THR A 539 18.12 8.91 1.30
CA THR A 539 17.63 9.80 0.24
C THR A 539 17.22 8.97 -0.97
N VAL A 540 16.00 9.19 -1.44
CA VAL A 540 15.45 8.52 -2.64
C VAL A 540 14.93 9.58 -3.59
N HIS A 541 15.24 9.40 -4.87
CA HIS A 541 14.93 10.31 -5.96
C HIS A 541 14.11 9.59 -7.03
N PHE A 542 12.82 9.92 -7.14
CA PHE A 542 11.89 9.47 -8.17
C PHE A 542 11.94 10.40 -9.40
N ALA A 543 12.66 9.99 -10.44
CA ALA A 543 12.81 10.80 -11.66
C ALA A 543 11.68 10.63 -12.66
N THR A 544 10.88 9.57 -12.56
CA THR A 544 9.67 9.38 -13.39
C THR A 544 8.44 9.22 -12.50
N GLY A 545 7.28 8.93 -13.10
CA GLY A 545 6.00 9.02 -12.42
C GLY A 545 5.50 10.46 -12.28
N THR A 546 4.24 10.55 -11.90
CA THR A 546 3.52 11.81 -11.71
C THR A 546 3.59 12.24 -10.25
N VAL A 547 3.91 13.50 -10.00
CA VAL A 547 3.81 14.05 -8.64
C VAL A 547 2.34 14.23 -8.30
N ASN A 548 1.87 13.45 -7.33
CA ASN A 548 0.56 13.57 -6.71
C ASN A 548 0.62 14.41 -5.42
N GLY A 549 1.75 14.35 -4.72
CA GLY A 549 1.92 14.88 -3.37
C GLY A 549 1.17 14.07 -2.31
N TYR A 550 1.34 14.47 -1.06
CA TYR A 550 0.59 13.98 0.10
C TYR A 550 0.60 15.04 1.20
N TYR A 551 -0.33 14.95 2.16
CA TYR A 551 -0.28 15.77 3.36
C TYR A 551 0.27 14.99 4.55
N ASP A 552 1.15 15.61 5.34
CA ASP A 552 1.68 15.04 6.58
C ASP A 552 1.66 16.11 7.68
N SER A 553 0.88 15.87 8.73
CA SER A 553 0.73 16.80 9.84
C SER A 553 1.98 16.92 10.72
N GLN A 554 2.95 16.01 10.55
CA GLN A 554 4.22 15.99 11.27
C GLN A 554 5.36 16.62 10.45
N ASN A 555 5.16 16.91 9.16
CA ASN A 555 6.15 17.59 8.33
C ASN A 555 5.97 19.11 8.42
N PRO A 556 6.94 19.87 9.00
CA PRO A 556 6.85 21.33 9.08
C PRO A 556 6.73 22.01 7.72
N ASP A 557 7.25 21.40 6.64
CA ASP A 557 7.18 21.97 5.29
C ASP A 557 5.76 21.90 4.69
N HIS A 558 4.87 21.11 5.31
CA HIS A 558 3.46 21.02 4.94
C HIS A 558 2.55 21.94 5.78
N ASP A 559 3.10 22.69 6.75
CA ASP A 559 2.33 23.58 7.61
C ASP A 559 1.58 24.66 6.80
N ASN A 560 0.26 24.69 6.94
CA ASN A 560 -0.66 25.59 6.23
C ASN A 560 -0.74 25.37 4.70
N ARG A 561 -0.29 24.21 4.20
CA ARG A 561 -0.33 23.84 2.77
C ARG A 561 -1.34 22.74 2.44
N GLN A 562 -2.15 22.32 3.42
CA GLN A 562 -3.16 21.26 3.27
C GLN A 562 -4.01 21.41 2.00
N SER A 563 -4.59 22.61 1.81
CA SER A 563 -5.48 22.89 0.68
C SER A 563 -4.77 22.98 -0.66
N GLU A 564 -3.51 23.45 -0.66
CA GLU A 564 -2.67 23.50 -1.86
C GLU A 564 -2.32 22.08 -2.32
N LEU A 565 -1.78 21.26 -1.43
CA LEU A 565 -1.36 19.88 -1.72
C LEU A 565 -2.55 19.05 -2.23
N LEU A 566 -3.71 19.16 -1.58
CA LEU A 566 -4.92 18.45 -2.03
C LEU A 566 -5.46 18.97 -3.37
N ALA A 567 -5.32 20.27 -3.66
CA ALA A 567 -5.75 20.84 -4.94
C ALA A 567 -4.86 20.37 -6.10
N ASN A 568 -3.57 20.19 -5.84
CA ASN A 568 -2.58 19.77 -6.85
C ASN A 568 -2.61 18.25 -7.11
N ALA A 569 -3.15 17.44 -6.20
CA ALA A 569 -3.27 16.00 -6.38
C ALA A 569 -3.96 15.61 -7.70
N THR A 570 -3.33 14.73 -8.47
CA THR A 570 -3.80 14.30 -9.80
C THR A 570 -4.35 12.88 -9.80
N ASP A 571 -3.93 12.04 -8.86
CA ASP A 571 -4.39 10.67 -8.69
C ASP A 571 -5.80 10.61 -8.07
N GLU A 572 -6.49 9.50 -8.30
CA GLU A 572 -7.81 9.23 -7.75
C GLU A 572 -7.79 9.12 -6.22
N TYR A 573 -6.63 8.82 -5.63
CA TYR A 573 -6.42 8.68 -4.19
C TYR A 573 -5.35 9.67 -3.67
N PHE A 574 -5.47 10.02 -2.39
CA PHE A 574 -4.55 10.95 -1.74
C PHE A 574 -4.22 10.49 -0.33
N ASP A 575 -2.94 10.58 0.05
CA ASP A 575 -2.46 10.23 1.37
C ASP A 575 -2.56 11.41 2.34
N VAL A 576 -3.14 11.16 3.52
CA VAL A 576 -3.25 12.11 4.63
C VAL A 576 -2.66 11.45 5.87
N VAL A 577 -1.49 11.93 6.29
CA VAL A 577 -0.62 11.28 7.28
C VAL A 577 -0.61 12.07 8.58
N GLY A 578 -0.82 11.34 9.69
CA GLY A 578 -0.77 11.85 11.05
C GLY A 578 0.44 11.34 11.82
N LYS A 579 0.40 11.48 13.14
CA LYS A 579 1.38 10.87 14.04
C LYS A 579 1.12 9.39 14.30
N TYR A 580 -0.15 9.00 14.38
CA TYR A 580 -0.61 7.66 14.76
C TYR A 580 -1.54 7.03 13.72
N ALA A 581 -2.12 7.82 12.80
CA ALA A 581 -3.00 7.35 11.73
C ALA A 581 -2.49 7.77 10.33
N HIS A 582 -2.90 7.03 9.31
CA HIS A 582 -2.65 7.30 7.90
C HIS A 582 -3.92 6.95 7.10
N LEU A 583 -4.51 7.94 6.43
CA LEU A 583 -5.70 7.78 5.59
C LEU A 583 -5.31 7.79 4.11
N THR A 584 -5.79 6.82 3.33
CA THR A 584 -5.76 6.88 1.86
C THR A 584 -7.17 6.67 1.32
N PHE A 585 -7.85 7.76 1.03
CA PHE A 585 -9.22 7.78 0.50
C PHE A 585 -9.25 8.46 -0.87
N PRO A 586 -10.36 8.35 -1.63
CA PRO A 586 -10.45 9.02 -2.92
C PRO A 586 -10.28 10.52 -2.75
N THR A 587 -9.43 11.13 -3.57
CA THR A 587 -9.11 12.57 -3.55
C THR A 587 -10.37 13.42 -3.60
N ALA A 588 -11.39 12.95 -4.35
CA ALA A 588 -12.69 13.60 -4.42
C ALA A 588 -13.47 13.63 -3.09
N ARG A 589 -13.29 12.64 -2.20
CA ARG A 589 -13.96 12.60 -0.89
C ARG A 589 -13.39 13.69 0.02
N PHE A 590 -12.06 13.81 0.09
CA PHE A 590 -11.42 14.90 0.84
C PHE A 590 -11.86 16.27 0.32
N ARG A 591 -11.82 16.49 -1.01
CA ARG A 591 -12.21 17.77 -1.62
C ARG A 591 -13.65 18.19 -1.34
N ASN A 592 -14.56 17.23 -1.22
CA ASN A 592 -16.00 17.49 -1.10
C ASN A 592 -16.51 17.52 0.34
N HIS A 593 -15.81 16.87 1.28
CA HIS A 593 -16.33 16.60 2.62
C HIS A 593 -15.43 17.06 3.76
N THR A 594 -14.16 17.37 3.51
CA THR A 594 -13.23 17.77 4.57
C THR A 594 -13.12 19.29 4.68
N GLY A 595 -13.32 19.83 5.88
CA GLY A 595 -13.13 21.26 6.14
C GLY A 595 -11.65 21.64 6.26
N ASP A 596 -10.90 20.86 7.04
CA ASP A 596 -9.44 20.96 7.20
C ASP A 596 -8.80 19.57 7.33
N LEU A 597 -7.89 19.23 6.40
CA LEU A 597 -7.17 17.95 6.43
C LEU A 597 -6.40 17.73 7.72
N LYS A 598 -5.87 18.81 8.33
CA LYS A 598 -5.16 18.69 9.60
C LYS A 598 -6.13 18.31 10.72
N ALA A 599 -7.24 19.03 10.85
CA ALA A 599 -8.26 18.71 11.85
C ALA A 599 -8.81 17.29 11.66
N LEU A 600 -8.98 16.84 10.40
CA LEU A 600 -9.39 15.47 10.09
C LEU A 600 -8.35 14.46 10.59
N ILE A 601 -7.09 14.56 10.18
CA ILE A 601 -6.09 13.57 10.59
C ILE A 601 -5.78 13.62 12.09
N ASP A 602 -5.82 14.80 12.72
CA ASP A 602 -5.72 14.94 14.18
C ASP A 602 -6.87 14.19 14.89
N THR A 603 -8.05 14.10 14.27
CA THR A 603 -9.19 13.32 14.79
C THR A 603 -8.92 11.82 14.77
N TYR A 604 -8.36 11.30 13.68
CA TYR A 604 -7.99 9.89 13.60
C TYR A 604 -6.77 9.55 14.47
N ASP A 605 -5.83 10.49 14.61
CA ASP A 605 -4.73 10.39 15.57
C ASP A 605 -5.26 10.28 17.00
N ASP A 606 -6.27 11.07 17.38
CA ASP A 606 -6.89 10.97 18.70
C ASP A 606 -7.50 9.57 18.93
N ILE A 607 -8.21 9.02 17.95
CA ILE A 607 -8.78 7.66 18.04
C ILE A 607 -7.64 6.64 18.26
N ALA A 608 -6.67 6.59 17.35
CA ALA A 608 -5.58 5.62 17.38
C ALA A 608 -4.69 5.76 18.63
N TYR A 609 -4.45 6.98 19.12
CA TYR A 609 -3.67 7.23 20.32
C TYR A 609 -4.41 6.82 21.60
N HIS A 610 -5.68 7.17 21.72
CA HIS A 610 -6.43 6.95 22.96
C HIS A 610 -6.80 5.47 23.17
N GLU A 611 -6.91 4.67 22.12
CA GLU A 611 -6.96 3.22 22.26
C GLU A 611 -5.65 2.64 22.80
N GLN A 612 -4.49 3.10 22.27
CA GLN A 612 -3.18 2.70 22.78
C GLN A 612 -2.96 3.14 24.24
N LEU A 613 -3.51 4.29 24.63
CA LEU A 613 -3.56 4.73 26.03
C LEU A 613 -4.40 3.80 26.90
N LEU A 614 -5.59 3.42 26.45
CA LEU A 614 -6.47 2.50 27.19
C LEU A 614 -5.82 1.13 27.38
N MET A 615 -5.04 0.70 26.39
CA MET A 615 -4.19 -0.48 26.48
C MET A 615 -3.01 -0.31 27.43
N GLY A 616 -2.66 0.90 27.87
CA GLY A 616 -1.50 1.16 28.74
C GLY A 616 -0.15 1.20 28.03
N LEU A 617 -0.13 1.30 26.70
CA LEU A 617 1.12 1.22 25.93
C LEU A 617 2.07 2.40 26.23
N GLU A 618 1.56 3.58 26.56
CA GLU A 618 2.42 4.70 26.98
C GLU A 618 3.06 4.44 28.34
N LYS A 619 2.26 4.08 29.36
CA LYS A 619 2.73 3.77 30.72
C LYS A 619 3.85 2.73 30.72
N TYR A 620 3.70 1.69 29.90
CA TYR A 620 4.63 0.56 29.87
C TYR A 620 5.70 0.66 28.78
N GLY A 621 5.77 1.79 28.05
CA GLY A 621 6.82 2.03 27.04
C GLY A 621 6.73 1.13 25.81
N LYS A 622 5.51 0.80 25.37
CA LYS A 622 5.20 -0.14 24.28
C LYS A 622 4.40 0.47 23.11
N MET A 623 4.39 1.80 23.00
CA MET A 623 3.71 2.50 21.91
C MET A 623 4.18 2.00 20.55
N PHE A 624 3.26 1.86 19.60
CA PHE A 624 3.60 1.52 18.23
C PHE A 624 4.42 2.64 17.57
N ARG A 625 5.36 2.24 16.71
CA ARG A 625 6.12 3.16 15.86
C ARG A 625 5.47 3.33 14.50
N ASN A 626 4.87 2.27 13.98
CA ASN A 626 4.03 2.28 12.78
C ASN A 626 2.69 2.95 13.07
N ARG A 627 2.04 3.46 12.03
CA ARG A 627 0.70 4.07 12.10
C ARG A 627 -0.42 3.05 11.88
N MET A 628 -1.61 3.37 12.35
CA MET A 628 -2.84 2.71 11.93
C MET A 628 -3.19 3.16 10.51
N TYR A 629 -3.44 2.22 9.60
CA TYR A 629 -3.77 2.54 8.21
C TYR A 629 -5.26 2.34 7.93
N LEU A 630 -5.85 3.35 7.30
CA LEU A 630 -7.27 3.42 6.98
C LEU A 630 -7.40 3.70 5.48
N HIS A 631 -8.03 2.80 4.74
CA HIS A 631 -8.20 2.99 3.30
C HIS A 631 -9.60 2.65 2.81
N VAL A 632 -9.89 3.00 1.57
CA VAL A 632 -11.21 2.81 0.95
C VAL A 632 -11.36 1.43 0.33
N ILE A 633 -12.55 0.85 0.49
CA ILE A 633 -13.00 -0.33 -0.23
C ILE A 633 -14.35 -0.07 -0.91
N TYR A 634 -14.74 -0.97 -1.80
CA TYR A 634 -15.98 -0.87 -2.58
C TYR A 634 -16.90 -2.10 -2.41
N THR A 635 -16.57 -2.99 -1.48
CA THR A 635 -17.24 -4.28 -1.29
C THR A 635 -18.04 -4.31 0.03
N SER A 636 -17.44 -4.78 1.11
CA SER A 636 -18.04 -4.83 2.46
C SER A 636 -18.23 -3.44 3.06
N TYR A 637 -18.88 -3.35 4.23
CA TYR A 637 -19.16 -2.10 4.92
C TYR A 637 -17.91 -1.48 5.56
N MET A 638 -17.35 -2.13 6.58
CA MET A 638 -16.08 -1.79 7.22
C MET A 638 -15.45 -3.09 7.74
N TYR A 639 -14.13 -3.16 7.82
CA TYR A 639 -13.44 -4.24 8.53
C TYR A 639 -12.01 -3.85 8.93
N ALA A 640 -11.43 -4.67 9.81
CA ALA A 640 -10.04 -4.64 10.19
C ALA A 640 -9.37 -5.99 9.91
N THR A 641 -8.11 -5.96 9.48
CA THR A 641 -7.29 -7.16 9.31
C THR A 641 -5.82 -6.83 9.60
N SER A 642 -4.90 -7.74 9.26
CA SER A 642 -3.47 -7.45 9.38
C SER A 642 -3.10 -6.27 8.48
N TYR A 643 -2.35 -5.32 9.03
CA TYR A 643 -1.78 -4.13 8.37
C TYR A 643 -2.74 -2.98 8.11
N HIS A 644 -4.05 -3.17 8.09
CA HIS A 644 -4.99 -2.10 7.76
C HIS A 644 -6.41 -2.28 8.30
N THR A 645 -7.15 -1.17 8.24
CA THR A 645 -8.60 -1.09 8.33
C THR A 645 -9.15 -0.52 7.02
N ALA A 646 -10.38 -0.91 6.68
CA ALA A 646 -10.98 -0.64 5.38
C ALA A 646 -12.41 -0.12 5.53
N TYR A 647 -12.78 0.90 4.75
CA TYR A 647 -14.05 1.62 4.86
C TYR A 647 -14.73 1.75 3.51
N ASN A 648 -16.02 1.39 3.42
CA ASN A 648 -16.76 1.51 2.18
C ASN A 648 -16.87 2.97 1.73
N ASP A 649 -16.66 3.22 0.45
CA ASP A 649 -16.82 4.56 -0.16
C ASP A 649 -18.15 5.26 0.19
N GLU A 650 -19.24 4.50 0.38
CA GLU A 650 -20.55 5.04 0.81
C GLU A 650 -20.51 5.70 2.20
N THR A 651 -19.55 5.36 3.05
CA THR A 651 -19.38 5.91 4.40
C THR A 651 -18.48 7.14 4.43
N LEU A 652 -17.66 7.32 3.39
CA LEU A 652 -16.59 8.33 3.39
C LEU A 652 -17.11 9.76 3.35
N SER A 653 -18.35 10.01 2.94
CA SER A 653 -18.92 11.36 3.07
C SER A 653 -19.04 11.83 4.52
N GLN A 654 -19.20 10.90 5.46
CA GLN A 654 -19.22 11.20 6.91
C GLN A 654 -17.82 11.06 7.51
N LEU A 655 -17.06 10.05 7.09
CA LEU A 655 -15.74 9.76 7.66
C LEU A 655 -14.65 10.75 7.21
N CYS A 656 -14.83 11.46 6.09
CA CYS A 656 -13.97 12.57 5.68
C CYS A 656 -14.37 13.93 6.28
N ASP A 657 -15.41 14.00 7.12
CA ASP A 657 -15.86 15.23 7.77
C ASP A 657 -15.45 15.19 9.26
N GLU A 658 -14.49 16.02 9.64
CA GLU A 658 -13.91 16.03 10.99
C GLU A 658 -14.93 16.41 12.08
N GLU A 659 -15.92 17.24 11.74
CA GLU A 659 -16.98 17.63 12.67
C GLU A 659 -17.95 16.45 12.87
N GLN A 660 -18.34 15.75 11.80
CA GLN A 660 -19.20 14.58 11.89
C GLN A 660 -18.54 13.47 12.72
N VAL A 661 -17.25 13.18 12.48
CA VAL A 661 -16.54 12.15 13.25
C VAL A 661 -16.48 12.52 14.73
N ARG A 662 -16.26 13.79 15.10
CA ARG A 662 -16.16 14.19 16.52
C ARG A 662 -17.48 14.40 17.25
N THR A 663 -18.56 14.71 16.53
CA THR A 663 -19.81 15.20 17.15
C THR A 663 -21.00 14.25 16.97
N THR A 664 -20.85 13.18 16.19
CA THR A 664 -21.91 12.19 15.92
C THR A 664 -21.44 10.77 16.20
N ASP A 665 -22.34 9.80 16.05
CA ASP A 665 -22.03 8.37 16.16
C ASP A 665 -21.10 7.86 15.04
N SER A 666 -20.73 8.71 14.07
CA SER A 666 -19.79 8.38 13.00
C SER A 666 -18.41 7.94 13.50
N CYS A 667 -17.98 8.31 14.72
CA CYS A 667 -16.73 7.81 15.30
C CYS A 667 -16.75 6.30 15.58
N TRP A 668 -17.93 5.69 15.76
CA TRP A 668 -18.05 4.31 16.18
C TRP A 668 -17.41 3.35 15.19
N GLY A 669 -17.64 3.54 13.89
CA GLY A 669 -17.06 2.69 12.84
C GLY A 669 -15.53 2.64 12.91
N PRO A 670 -14.83 3.79 12.76
CA PRO A 670 -13.38 3.82 12.91
C PRO A 670 -12.86 3.28 14.25
N ALA A 671 -13.45 3.65 15.38
CA ALA A 671 -13.02 3.15 16.69
C ALA A 671 -13.31 1.65 16.91
N HIS A 672 -14.29 1.09 16.20
CA HIS A 672 -14.58 -0.34 16.25
C HIS A 672 -13.54 -1.16 15.47
N GLU A 673 -13.17 -0.71 14.27
CA GLU A 673 -12.18 -1.39 13.43
C GLU A 673 -10.76 -1.23 13.96
N ILE A 674 -10.38 -0.04 14.43
CA ILE A 674 -9.10 0.18 15.13
C ILE A 674 -9.08 -0.68 16.42
N GLY A 675 -10.20 -0.77 17.13
CA GLY A 675 -10.36 -1.66 18.28
C GLY A 675 -10.15 -3.14 17.95
N HIS A 676 -10.53 -3.60 16.75
CA HIS A 676 -10.24 -4.97 16.28
C HIS A 676 -8.73 -5.19 16.06
N CYS A 677 -8.02 -4.21 15.50
CA CYS A 677 -6.56 -4.24 15.39
C CYS A 677 -5.91 -4.37 16.77
N ASN A 678 -6.40 -3.59 17.74
CA ASN A 678 -5.86 -3.49 19.10
C ASN A 678 -6.34 -4.59 20.06
N GLN A 679 -7.29 -5.42 19.62
CA GLN A 679 -7.91 -6.44 20.44
C GLN A 679 -6.88 -7.46 20.94
N THR A 680 -6.55 -7.39 22.23
CA THR A 680 -5.44 -8.13 22.85
C THR A 680 -5.76 -9.62 22.96
N ARG A 681 -4.99 -10.45 22.24
CA ARG A 681 -5.28 -11.88 22.07
C ARG A 681 -4.03 -12.78 22.00
N PRO A 682 -4.07 -13.97 22.60
CA PRO A 682 -5.16 -14.51 23.44
C PRO A 682 -5.20 -13.83 24.82
N GLY A 683 -6.36 -13.86 25.48
CA GLY A 683 -6.50 -13.45 26.88
C GLY A 683 -7.65 -12.49 27.15
N LEU A 684 -7.68 -11.31 26.51
CA LEU A 684 -8.82 -10.39 26.64
C LEU A 684 -9.86 -10.62 25.53
N LYS A 685 -9.42 -11.02 24.33
CA LYS A 685 -10.28 -11.67 23.34
C LYS A 685 -10.28 -13.18 23.57
N TRP A 686 -11.47 -13.76 23.75
CA TRP A 686 -11.71 -15.19 23.72
C TRP A 686 -12.91 -15.53 22.81
N LEU A 687 -13.16 -16.82 22.60
CA LEU A 687 -14.27 -17.28 21.78
C LEU A 687 -15.61 -16.73 22.31
N GLY A 688 -16.36 -16.03 21.46
CA GLY A 688 -17.63 -15.39 21.81
C GLY A 688 -17.50 -13.93 22.22
N THR A 689 -16.30 -13.33 22.14
CA THR A 689 -16.05 -11.91 22.43
C THR A 689 -15.33 -11.15 21.31
N THR A 690 -15.25 -11.71 20.10
CA THR A 690 -14.61 -11.03 18.96
C THR A 690 -15.28 -9.68 18.67
N GLU A 691 -16.60 -9.61 18.66
CA GLU A 691 -17.36 -8.35 18.47
C GLU A 691 -17.77 -7.67 19.78
N VAL A 692 -17.11 -8.02 20.90
CA VAL A 692 -17.45 -7.50 22.23
C VAL A 692 -16.31 -6.67 22.78
N THR A 693 -15.11 -7.23 22.86
CA THR A 693 -14.00 -6.63 23.64
C THR A 693 -13.34 -5.44 22.95
N ASN A 694 -13.39 -5.36 21.62
CA ASN A 694 -13.02 -4.13 20.89
C ASN A 694 -13.93 -2.96 21.27
N ASN A 695 -15.21 -3.20 21.55
CA ASN A 695 -16.15 -2.12 21.88
C ASN A 695 -15.89 -1.46 23.25
N ILE A 696 -15.00 -2.02 24.09
CA ILE A 696 -14.46 -1.31 25.25
C ILE A 696 -13.72 -0.05 24.78
N MET A 697 -12.95 -0.18 23.69
CA MET A 697 -12.23 0.93 23.07
C MET A 697 -13.19 1.88 22.37
N SER A 698 -14.16 1.36 21.62
CA SER A 698 -15.15 2.19 20.92
C SER A 698 -16.01 3.05 21.86
N GLU A 699 -16.49 2.47 22.98
CA GLU A 699 -17.18 3.24 24.03
C GLU A 699 -16.25 4.25 24.71
N TYR A 700 -14.98 3.89 24.92
CA TYR A 700 -14.00 4.82 25.49
C TYR A 700 -13.76 6.03 24.59
N ILE A 701 -13.57 5.82 23.29
CA ILE A 701 -13.42 6.89 22.29
C ILE A 701 -14.68 7.76 22.26
N GLN A 702 -15.85 7.15 22.07
CA GLN A 702 -17.11 7.88 21.94
C GLN A 702 -17.41 8.71 23.19
N THR A 703 -17.33 8.12 24.38
CA THR A 703 -17.82 8.76 25.62
C THR A 703 -16.76 9.56 26.36
N THR A 704 -15.52 9.08 26.43
CA THR A 704 -14.50 9.65 27.32
C THR A 704 -13.58 10.58 26.55
N VAL A 705 -13.24 10.23 25.30
CA VAL A 705 -12.40 11.08 24.45
C VAL A 705 -13.22 12.16 23.77
N PHE A 706 -14.35 11.81 23.15
CA PHE A 706 -15.19 12.77 22.39
C PHE A 706 -16.39 13.32 23.17
N GLY A 707 -16.71 12.77 24.34
CA GLY A 707 -17.79 13.30 25.19
C GLY A 707 -19.19 13.09 24.64
N LEU A 708 -19.37 12.12 23.74
CA LEU A 708 -20.65 11.78 23.14
C LEU A 708 -21.46 10.82 24.03
N PRO A 709 -22.80 10.79 23.91
CA PRO A 709 -23.62 9.84 24.66
C PRO A 709 -23.25 8.40 24.34
N SER A 710 -23.22 7.52 25.36
CA SER A 710 -22.90 6.10 25.16
C SER A 710 -23.94 5.38 24.30
N ARG A 711 -23.47 4.51 23.40
CA ARG A 711 -24.34 3.68 22.58
C ARG A 711 -25.15 2.69 23.43
N LEU A 712 -24.55 2.17 24.51
CA LEU A 712 -25.24 1.31 25.48
C LEU A 712 -26.44 1.99 26.15
N GLN A 713 -26.39 3.32 26.25
CA GLN A 713 -27.39 4.13 26.93
C GLN A 713 -28.48 4.65 25.98
N VAL A 714 -28.12 5.16 24.81
CA VAL A 714 -29.03 5.94 23.94
C VAL A 714 -29.63 5.16 22.78
N GLU A 715 -29.10 3.99 22.41
CA GLU A 715 -29.66 3.20 21.30
C GLU A 715 -31.04 2.65 21.69
N GLU A 716 -32.09 3.03 20.94
CA GLU A 716 -33.46 2.59 21.20
C GLU A 716 -33.69 1.15 20.74
N LEU A 717 -33.89 0.23 21.71
CA LEU A 717 -34.10 -1.18 21.42
C LEU A 717 -35.53 -1.53 20.98
N ASN A 718 -36.45 -0.54 20.97
CA ASN A 718 -37.88 -0.74 20.74
C ASN A 718 -38.51 -1.85 21.62
N ASP A 719 -37.96 -2.03 22.82
CA ASP A 719 -38.39 -3.02 23.81
C ASP A 719 -38.98 -2.31 25.03
N GLN A 720 -40.23 -2.65 25.35
CA GLN A 720 -40.98 -2.05 26.46
C GLN A 720 -40.58 -2.60 27.83
N GLU A 721 -39.88 -3.74 27.87
CA GLU A 721 -39.30 -4.34 29.07
C GLU A 721 -37.87 -3.82 29.28
N SER A 722 -37.09 -3.70 28.21
CA SER A 722 -35.67 -3.34 28.25
C SER A 722 -35.33 -2.19 27.30
N PRO A 723 -35.43 -0.93 27.75
CA PRO A 723 -35.37 0.22 26.86
C PRO A 723 -33.99 0.56 26.26
N ASN A 724 -32.92 0.06 26.89
CA ASN A 724 -31.53 0.26 26.49
C ASN A 724 -30.73 -1.03 26.79
N TYR A 725 -29.45 -1.06 26.37
CA TYR A 725 -28.61 -2.25 26.52
C TYR A 725 -28.30 -2.58 27.99
N TYR A 726 -28.22 -1.59 28.88
CA TYR A 726 -28.09 -1.84 30.33
C TYR A 726 -29.26 -2.64 30.89
N SER A 727 -30.48 -2.14 30.69
CA SER A 727 -31.69 -2.80 31.18
C SER A 727 -31.86 -4.17 30.55
N ARG A 728 -31.55 -4.30 29.26
CA ARG A 728 -31.58 -5.59 28.57
C ARG A 728 -30.60 -6.58 29.18
N ALA A 729 -29.35 -6.19 29.36
CA ALA A 729 -28.31 -7.05 29.94
C ALA A 729 -28.65 -7.46 31.39
N TRP A 730 -29.20 -6.56 32.20
CA TRP A 730 -29.66 -6.91 33.55
C TRP A 730 -30.80 -7.92 33.54
N ASN A 731 -31.77 -7.76 32.63
CA ASN A 731 -32.90 -8.68 32.53
C ASN A 731 -32.49 -10.04 31.95
N ASP A 732 -31.65 -10.05 30.91
CA ASP A 732 -31.24 -11.28 30.22
C ASP A 732 -30.24 -12.07 31.07
N ILE A 733 -29.21 -11.40 31.63
CA ILE A 733 -28.11 -12.07 32.35
C ILE A 733 -28.41 -12.19 33.84
N ILE A 734 -28.63 -11.06 34.55
CA ILE A 734 -28.73 -11.07 36.02
C ILE A 734 -30.05 -11.67 36.49
N ALA A 735 -31.18 -11.15 36.00
CA ALA A 735 -32.51 -11.67 36.37
C ALA A 735 -32.77 -13.04 35.72
N GLY A 736 -32.28 -13.25 34.49
CA GLY A 736 -32.37 -14.54 33.80
C GLY A 736 -31.47 -15.64 34.38
N GLY A 737 -30.39 -15.27 35.07
CA GLY A 737 -29.44 -16.20 35.69
C GLY A 737 -28.69 -17.07 34.69
N ILE A 738 -28.39 -16.54 33.50
CA ILE A 738 -27.65 -17.27 32.46
C ILE A 738 -26.14 -17.03 32.61
N ALA A 739 -25.34 -17.95 32.08
CA ALA A 739 -23.90 -17.73 31.94
C ALA A 739 -23.64 -16.61 30.91
N HIS A 740 -22.59 -15.80 31.13
CA HIS A 740 -22.23 -14.70 30.22
C HIS A 740 -22.01 -15.19 28.78
N ALA A 741 -21.34 -16.32 28.65
CA ALA A 741 -21.07 -16.96 27.36
C ALA A 741 -22.35 -17.33 26.58
N SER A 742 -23.48 -17.51 27.28
CA SER A 742 -24.78 -17.85 26.70
C SER A 742 -25.59 -16.64 26.22
N GLU A 743 -25.17 -15.41 26.55
CA GLU A 743 -25.74 -14.21 25.93
C GLU A 743 -25.38 -14.19 24.43
N SER A 744 -26.28 -13.69 23.59
CA SER A 744 -26.06 -13.64 22.13
C SER A 744 -25.84 -12.21 21.62
N ASN A 745 -26.35 -11.20 22.34
CA ASN A 745 -26.22 -9.81 21.96
C ASN A 745 -24.87 -9.23 22.44
N VAL A 746 -24.07 -8.75 21.48
CA VAL A 746 -22.70 -8.27 21.73
C VAL A 746 -22.65 -7.07 22.68
N PHE A 747 -23.64 -6.17 22.60
CA PHE A 747 -23.73 -5.00 23.47
C PHE A 747 -24.16 -5.37 24.89
N CYS A 748 -25.05 -6.36 25.05
CA CYS A 748 -25.39 -6.88 26.37
C CYS A 748 -24.18 -7.57 27.03
N LYS A 749 -23.37 -8.29 26.25
CA LYS A 749 -22.09 -8.84 26.74
C LYS A 749 -21.08 -7.77 27.14
N LEU A 750 -21.08 -6.62 26.44
CA LEU A 750 -20.15 -5.50 26.69
C LEU A 750 -20.41 -4.81 28.03
N VAL A 751 -21.67 -4.73 28.47
CA VAL A 751 -22.09 -4.01 29.70
C VAL A 751 -21.16 -4.25 30.90
N PRO A 752 -20.90 -5.50 31.36
CA PRO A 752 -20.02 -5.72 32.50
C PRO A 752 -18.59 -5.21 32.31
N PHE A 753 -18.06 -5.22 31.08
CA PHE A 753 -16.74 -4.66 30.80
C PHE A 753 -16.77 -3.13 30.90
N TRP A 754 -17.77 -2.49 30.31
CA TRP A 754 -17.87 -1.04 30.33
C TRP A 754 -18.18 -0.47 31.72
N GLN A 755 -18.98 -1.17 32.53
CA GLN A 755 -19.24 -0.81 33.93
C GLN A 755 -17.98 -0.73 34.79
N LEU A 756 -16.98 -1.56 34.49
CA LEU A 756 -15.68 -1.49 35.15
C LEU A 756 -14.95 -0.19 34.80
N GLU A 757 -15.00 0.29 33.55
CA GLU A 757 -14.44 1.61 33.19
C GLU A 757 -15.25 2.75 33.82
N LEU A 758 -16.58 2.66 33.83
CA LEU A 758 -17.40 3.68 34.48
C LEU A 758 -17.04 3.85 35.95
N TYR A 759 -16.89 2.75 36.70
CA TYR A 759 -16.59 2.85 38.12
C TYR A 759 -15.11 3.12 38.38
N PHE A 760 -14.21 2.24 37.93
CA PHE A 760 -12.79 2.41 38.24
C PHE A 760 -12.18 3.58 37.48
N GLY A 761 -12.52 3.73 36.20
CA GLY A 761 -12.09 4.83 35.34
C GLY A 761 -12.73 6.15 35.75
N LYS A 762 -14.05 6.33 35.53
CA LYS A 762 -14.72 7.63 35.74
C LYS A 762 -15.03 7.95 37.21
N VAL A 763 -15.57 7.03 38.00
CA VAL A 763 -15.95 7.32 39.40
C VAL A 763 -14.72 7.49 40.30
N LEU A 764 -13.72 6.60 40.17
CA LEU A 764 -12.50 6.63 40.99
C LEU A 764 -11.33 7.38 40.35
N GLY A 765 -11.53 7.89 39.13
CA GLY A 765 -10.55 8.66 38.37
C GLY A 765 -9.35 7.85 37.87
N ARG A 766 -9.45 6.52 37.76
CA ARG A 766 -8.36 5.62 37.34
C ARG A 766 -8.39 5.32 35.84
N THR A 767 -8.72 6.33 35.04
CA THR A 767 -8.68 6.28 33.59
C THR A 767 -7.38 6.92 33.08
N PRO A 768 -6.74 6.43 32.00
CA PRO A 768 -5.43 6.94 31.55
C PRO A 768 -5.43 8.41 31.14
N LEU A 769 -6.59 8.98 30.80
CA LEU A 769 -6.72 10.41 30.55
C LEU A 769 -6.47 11.26 31.81
N GLU A 770 -6.89 10.78 32.99
CA GLU A 770 -6.78 11.50 34.26
C GLU A 770 -5.50 11.16 35.04
N GLN A 771 -4.90 10.00 34.77
CA GLN A 771 -3.70 9.55 35.46
C GLN A 771 -2.42 10.20 34.89
N ALA A 772 -1.56 10.69 35.78
CA ALA A 772 -0.32 11.39 35.39
C ALA A 772 0.69 10.47 34.68
N ASP A 773 0.70 9.17 35.00
CA ASP A 773 1.52 8.15 34.35
C ASP A 773 0.83 7.48 33.16
N LYS A 774 -0.36 7.97 32.76
CA LYS A 774 -1.21 7.36 31.73
C LYS A 774 -1.59 5.90 32.06
N GLY A 775 -1.60 5.53 33.34
CA GLY A 775 -2.06 4.25 33.84
C GLY A 775 -3.54 4.22 34.17
N GLY A 776 -4.00 3.15 34.82
CA GLY A 776 -5.40 3.05 35.19
C GLY A 776 -5.86 1.62 35.36
N PHE A 777 -7.17 1.43 35.46
CA PHE A 777 -7.78 0.11 35.53
C PHE A 777 -7.50 -0.71 34.27
N TYR A 778 -8.00 -0.28 33.11
CA TYR A 778 -7.78 -1.01 31.85
C TYR A 778 -6.30 -1.09 31.44
N PRO A 779 -5.48 -0.03 31.53
CA PRO A 779 -4.05 -0.12 31.26
C PRO A 779 -3.36 -1.28 32.00
N ASP A 780 -3.70 -1.50 33.27
CA ASP A 780 -3.11 -2.55 34.10
C ASP A 780 -3.69 -3.94 33.75
N VAL A 781 -4.98 -4.02 33.38
CA VAL A 781 -5.61 -5.25 32.87
C VAL A 781 -4.91 -5.73 31.59
N TYR A 782 -4.76 -4.83 30.60
CA TYR A 782 -4.12 -5.14 29.32
C TYR A 782 -2.66 -5.57 29.51
N GLU A 783 -1.91 -4.92 30.40
CA GLU A 783 -0.51 -5.27 30.64
C GLU A 783 -0.35 -6.61 31.36
N TYR A 784 -1.25 -6.95 32.29
CA TYR A 784 -1.25 -8.29 32.87
C TYR A 784 -1.41 -9.35 31.78
N VAL A 785 -2.40 -9.18 30.89
CA VAL A 785 -2.64 -10.12 29.78
C VAL A 785 -1.40 -10.26 28.88
N ARG A 786 -0.71 -9.16 28.56
CA ARG A 786 0.51 -9.21 27.72
C ARG A 786 1.68 -9.95 28.38
N THR A 787 1.85 -9.80 29.69
CA THR A 787 3.06 -10.26 30.40
C THR A 787 2.92 -11.63 31.04
N HIS A 788 1.71 -12.20 31.06
CA HIS A 788 1.43 -13.52 31.61
C HIS A 788 1.20 -14.57 30.51
N ALA A 789 1.37 -15.83 30.91
CA ALA A 789 1.23 -16.98 30.02
C ALA A 789 -0.21 -17.11 29.48
N ASP A 790 -0.31 -17.52 28.22
CA ASP A 790 -1.59 -17.72 27.55
C ASP A 790 -2.32 -18.95 28.11
N LEU A 791 -3.63 -18.83 28.30
CA LEU A 791 -4.50 -19.93 28.73
C LEU A 791 -5.11 -20.64 27.51
N GLY A 792 -5.26 -21.96 27.63
CA GLY A 792 -5.54 -22.83 26.49
C GLY A 792 -7.01 -22.86 26.03
N THR A 793 -7.95 -22.42 26.85
CA THR A 793 -9.39 -22.43 26.52
C THR A 793 -10.08 -21.10 26.78
N ALA A 794 -11.15 -20.80 26.03
CA ALA A 794 -11.91 -19.57 26.19
C ALA A 794 -12.57 -19.44 27.58
N GLY A 795 -13.00 -20.56 28.18
CA GLY A 795 -13.53 -20.58 29.54
C GLY A 795 -12.48 -20.24 30.59
N GLU A 796 -11.26 -20.74 30.44
CA GLU A 796 -10.13 -20.35 31.32
C GLU A 796 -9.77 -18.88 31.16
N GLN A 797 -9.79 -18.35 29.92
CA GLN A 797 -9.55 -16.92 29.65
C GLN A 797 -10.61 -16.02 30.31
N GLN A 798 -11.91 -16.38 30.20
CA GLN A 798 -13.00 -15.67 30.88
C GLN A 798 -12.83 -15.66 32.41
N LEU A 799 -12.48 -16.80 33.01
CA LEU A 799 -12.27 -16.88 34.45
C LEU A 799 -11.01 -16.11 34.87
N GLU A 800 -9.93 -16.18 34.11
CA GLU A 800 -8.73 -15.41 34.42
C GLU A 800 -9.01 -13.90 34.38
N PHE A 801 -9.85 -13.42 33.48
CA PHE A 801 -10.29 -12.02 33.47
C PHE A 801 -10.92 -11.58 34.81
N VAL A 802 -11.66 -12.46 35.51
CA VAL A 802 -12.20 -12.18 36.85
C VAL A 802 -11.07 -11.89 37.85
N TYR A 803 -10.00 -12.68 37.81
CA TYR A 803 -8.83 -12.48 38.66
C TYR A 803 -8.06 -11.22 38.28
N ILE A 804 -7.82 -10.99 36.98
CA ILE A 804 -7.10 -9.82 36.47
C ILE A 804 -7.83 -8.54 36.84
N ALA A 805 -9.14 -8.49 36.61
CA ALA A 805 -9.98 -7.35 36.95
C ALA A 805 -9.96 -7.10 38.47
N SER A 806 -10.06 -8.14 39.31
CA SER A 806 -9.98 -7.99 40.78
C SER A 806 -8.63 -7.46 41.24
N LEU A 807 -7.54 -7.95 40.63
CA LEU A 807 -6.18 -7.51 40.89
C LEU A 807 -5.97 -6.04 40.49
N ALA A 808 -6.34 -5.68 39.26
CA ALA A 808 -6.22 -4.32 38.75
C ALA A 808 -7.13 -3.35 39.54
N ALA A 809 -8.36 -3.76 39.85
CA ALA A 809 -9.28 -2.98 40.66
C ALA A 809 -8.79 -2.77 42.10
N GLN A 810 -7.95 -3.67 42.62
CA GLN A 810 -7.68 -3.81 44.06
C GLN A 810 -8.97 -3.98 44.87
N ALA A 811 -9.90 -4.76 44.31
CA ALA A 811 -11.21 -5.04 44.87
C ALA A 811 -11.59 -6.50 44.63
N ASP A 812 -12.33 -7.11 45.56
CA ASP A 812 -12.92 -8.42 45.34
C ASP A 812 -14.16 -8.26 44.44
N LEU A 813 -14.03 -8.58 43.16
CA LEU A 813 -15.11 -8.49 42.17
C LEU A 813 -15.91 -9.79 42.03
N THR A 814 -15.75 -10.76 42.94
CA THR A 814 -16.41 -12.06 42.84
C THR A 814 -17.93 -11.93 42.73
N ASP A 815 -18.56 -11.11 43.56
CA ASP A 815 -20.02 -10.88 43.55
C ASP A 815 -20.49 -10.24 42.24
N PHE A 816 -19.75 -9.26 41.71
CA PHE A 816 -20.04 -8.61 40.43
C PHE A 816 -20.01 -9.62 39.28
N PHE A 817 -18.96 -10.43 39.18
CA PHE A 817 -18.82 -11.43 38.12
C PHE A 817 -19.73 -12.64 38.29
N GLU A 818 -20.17 -12.95 39.52
CA GLU A 818 -21.20 -13.95 39.78
C GLU A 818 -22.56 -13.50 39.25
N LYS A 819 -22.96 -12.24 39.50
CA LYS A 819 -24.19 -11.65 38.95
C LYS A 819 -24.19 -11.60 37.42
N TRP A 820 -23.05 -11.24 36.82
CA TRP A 820 -22.89 -11.17 35.37
C TRP A 820 -22.67 -12.54 34.69
N GLY A 821 -22.77 -13.65 35.43
CA GLY A 821 -22.74 -14.99 34.83
C GLY A 821 -21.36 -15.47 34.38
N PHE A 822 -20.27 -14.76 34.70
CA PHE A 822 -18.90 -15.21 34.39
C PHE A 822 -18.50 -16.45 35.21
N LEU A 823 -19.08 -16.56 36.41
CA LEU A 823 -18.84 -17.65 37.37
C LEU A 823 -19.97 -18.70 37.36
N THR A 824 -20.77 -18.75 36.29
CA THR A 824 -21.81 -19.76 36.10
C THR A 824 -21.27 -20.91 35.24
N PRO A 825 -21.30 -22.17 35.71
CA PRO A 825 -20.86 -23.30 34.89
C PRO A 825 -21.65 -23.40 33.58
N VAL A 826 -20.93 -23.63 32.48
CA VAL A 826 -21.50 -23.74 31.13
C VAL A 826 -20.67 -24.71 30.31
N ASP A 827 -21.32 -25.41 29.39
CA ASP A 827 -20.67 -26.28 28.41
C ASP A 827 -21.47 -26.19 27.10
N THR A 828 -21.03 -25.33 26.19
CA THR A 828 -21.76 -25.01 24.96
C THR A 828 -20.81 -24.80 23.79
N GLU A 829 -21.32 -24.99 22.59
CA GLU A 829 -20.64 -24.60 21.36
C GLU A 829 -20.99 -23.14 21.02
N ILE A 830 -20.00 -22.36 20.58
CA ILE A 830 -20.16 -20.96 20.15
C ILE A 830 -19.56 -20.82 18.75
N ASP A 831 -20.29 -20.15 17.86
CA ASP A 831 -19.79 -19.76 16.53
C ASP A 831 -19.46 -18.27 16.54
N ASP A 832 -18.16 -17.95 16.49
CA ASP A 832 -17.62 -16.60 16.55
C ASP A 832 -16.39 -16.52 15.63
N TYR A 833 -16.65 -16.36 14.32
CA TYR A 833 -15.65 -16.49 13.25
C TYR A 833 -14.97 -17.88 13.22
N GLY A 834 -15.71 -18.89 13.64
CA GLY A 834 -15.24 -20.25 13.85
C GLY A 834 -16.02 -20.90 14.99
N THR A 835 -16.41 -22.15 14.79
CA THR A 835 -17.15 -22.92 15.79
C THR A 835 -16.19 -23.58 16.77
N GLY A 836 -16.39 -23.35 18.07
CA GLY A 836 -15.57 -23.92 19.13
C GLY A 836 -16.34 -24.23 20.40
N GLN A 837 -15.79 -25.13 21.22
CA GLN A 837 -16.36 -25.48 22.53
C GLN A 837 -15.97 -24.43 23.57
N PHE A 838 -16.96 -23.93 24.31
CA PHE A 838 -16.79 -23.06 25.47
C PHE A 838 -17.25 -23.80 26.74
N THR A 839 -16.31 -24.07 27.65
CA THR A 839 -16.57 -24.81 28.88
C THR A 839 -16.03 -24.08 30.09
N VAL A 840 -16.89 -23.88 31.10
CA VAL A 840 -16.54 -23.44 32.46
C VAL A 840 -17.14 -24.46 33.43
N THR A 841 -16.29 -25.09 34.23
CA THR A 841 -16.71 -26.09 35.23
C THR A 841 -16.81 -25.47 36.62
N GLN A 842 -17.61 -26.08 37.50
CA GLN A 842 -17.71 -25.65 38.91
C GLN A 842 -16.34 -25.66 39.61
N SER A 843 -15.47 -26.63 39.32
CA SER A 843 -14.15 -26.70 39.93
C SER A 843 -13.28 -25.50 39.55
N GLN A 844 -13.34 -25.05 38.29
CA GLN A 844 -12.61 -23.86 37.84
C GLN A 844 -13.17 -22.59 38.48
N VAL A 845 -14.49 -22.51 38.65
CA VAL A 845 -15.15 -21.41 39.38
C VAL A 845 -14.68 -21.37 40.85
N ASP A 846 -14.66 -22.51 41.54
CA ASP A 846 -14.23 -22.57 42.94
C ASP A 846 -12.75 -22.18 43.10
N GLU A 847 -11.91 -22.59 42.14
CA GLU A 847 -10.50 -22.22 42.08
C GLU A 847 -10.30 -20.72 41.88
N ILE A 848 -11.00 -20.11 40.92
CA ILE A 848 -10.83 -18.68 40.65
C ILE A 848 -11.34 -17.82 41.83
N LYS A 849 -12.47 -18.20 42.45
CA LYS A 849 -12.96 -17.55 43.68
C LYS A 849 -11.93 -17.63 44.80
N SER A 850 -11.28 -18.77 44.97
CA SER A 850 -10.21 -18.94 45.96
C SER A 850 -8.98 -18.08 45.66
N ARG A 851 -8.60 -17.94 44.39
CA ARG A 851 -7.49 -17.08 43.94
C ARG A 851 -7.80 -15.60 44.18
N VAL A 852 -9.01 -15.14 43.87
CA VAL A 852 -9.45 -13.76 44.13
C VAL A 852 -9.47 -13.47 45.63
N ALA A 853 -10.07 -14.35 46.44
CA ALA A 853 -10.09 -14.20 47.89
C ALA A 853 -8.68 -14.13 48.50
N ALA A 854 -7.71 -14.85 47.92
CA ALA A 854 -6.32 -14.83 48.36
C ALA A 854 -5.61 -13.48 48.12
N LEU A 855 -6.13 -12.62 47.25
CA LEU A 855 -5.63 -11.25 47.07
C LEU A 855 -5.90 -10.37 48.32
N GLY A 856 -6.93 -10.71 49.10
CA GLY A 856 -7.24 -10.03 50.36
C GLY A 856 -7.84 -8.62 50.20
N TYR A 857 -8.37 -8.29 49.02
CA TYR A 857 -9.04 -7.02 48.76
C TYR A 857 -10.49 -7.01 49.30
N PRO A 858 -11.02 -5.84 49.70
CA PRO A 858 -12.42 -5.72 50.06
C PRO A 858 -13.31 -5.73 48.82
N ALA A 859 -14.55 -6.21 48.96
CA ALA A 859 -15.57 -6.03 47.92
C ALA A 859 -15.97 -4.54 47.80
N PRO A 860 -16.31 -4.04 46.61
CA PRO A 860 -16.88 -2.70 46.44
C PRO A 860 -18.15 -2.53 47.28
N ALA A 861 -18.23 -1.47 48.07
CA ALA A 861 -19.42 -1.13 48.87
C ALA A 861 -20.47 -0.37 48.05
N VAL A 862 -20.65 -0.77 46.79
CA VAL A 862 -21.57 -0.14 45.84
C VAL A 862 -22.30 -1.20 45.01
N ALA A 863 -23.48 -0.86 44.50
CA ALA A 863 -24.22 -1.65 43.51
C ALA A 863 -23.58 -1.52 42.12
N LEU A 864 -22.35 -2.03 41.99
CA LEU A 864 -21.51 -1.86 40.79
C LEU A 864 -22.22 -2.38 39.52
N GLU A 865 -22.98 -3.46 39.64
CA GLU A 865 -23.76 -4.03 38.54
C GLU A 865 -24.83 -3.10 37.96
N TYR A 866 -25.18 -2.00 38.66
CA TYR A 866 -26.21 -1.05 38.22
C TYR A 866 -25.65 0.31 37.80
N ILE A 867 -24.33 0.46 37.70
CA ILE A 867 -23.74 1.69 37.14
C ILE A 867 -24.02 1.78 35.64
N THR A 868 -24.36 2.98 35.16
CA THR A 868 -24.61 3.32 33.76
C THR A 868 -23.99 4.69 33.44
N ASP A 869 -23.91 5.03 32.15
CA ASP A 869 -23.44 6.34 31.71
C ASP A 869 -24.33 7.49 32.22
N ASN A 870 -25.61 7.23 32.50
CA ASN A 870 -26.52 8.24 33.04
C ASN A 870 -26.41 8.41 34.57
N ASN A 871 -25.92 7.41 35.31
CA ASN A 871 -26.00 7.42 36.78
C ASN A 871 -24.65 7.41 37.51
N TYR A 872 -23.50 7.33 36.81
CA TYR A 872 -22.17 7.24 37.43
C TYR A 872 -21.87 8.38 38.43
N GLU A 873 -22.39 9.59 38.20
CA GLU A 873 -22.25 10.73 39.13
C GLU A 873 -22.89 10.44 40.51
N THR A 874 -23.92 9.60 40.55
CA THR A 874 -24.55 9.16 41.82
C THR A 874 -23.57 8.32 42.65
N PHE A 875 -22.72 7.53 41.98
CA PHE A 875 -21.67 6.75 42.65
C PHE A 875 -20.50 7.63 43.13
N GLN A 876 -20.21 8.75 42.45
CA GLN A 876 -19.23 9.73 42.90
C GLN A 876 -19.74 10.55 44.11
N THR A 877 -20.99 11.02 44.03
CA THR A 877 -21.59 11.88 45.06
C THR A 877 -22.10 11.10 46.27
N GLN A 878 -22.35 9.80 46.10
CA GLN A 878 -22.86 8.90 47.15
C GLN A 878 -24.18 9.39 47.75
N ALA A 879 -25.04 9.97 46.92
CA ALA A 879 -26.31 10.53 47.35
C ALA A 879 -27.34 9.43 47.65
N SER A 880 -28.05 9.54 48.77
CA SER A 880 -29.13 8.60 49.13
C SER A 880 -30.36 8.79 48.25
N VAL A 881 -31.09 7.70 48.02
CA VAL A 881 -32.36 7.71 47.26
C VAL A 881 -33.36 8.68 47.88
N VAL A 882 -34.01 9.47 47.02
CA VAL A 882 -35.16 10.30 47.37
C VAL A 882 -36.39 9.75 46.66
N SER A 883 -37.40 9.35 47.45
CA SER A 883 -38.65 8.79 46.93
C SER A 883 -39.42 9.79 46.08
N GLY A 884 -39.92 9.30 44.95
CA GLY A 884 -40.89 9.96 44.09
C GLY A 884 -42.29 9.33 44.22
N THR A 885 -43.10 9.46 43.18
CA THR A 885 -44.42 8.80 43.05
C THR A 885 -44.33 7.59 42.12
N ALA A 886 -45.27 6.66 42.24
CA ALA A 886 -45.37 5.54 41.31
C ALA A 886 -46.82 5.17 41.02
N SER A 887 -47.09 4.81 39.78
CA SER A 887 -48.39 4.30 39.33
C SER A 887 -48.21 3.03 38.51
N ARG A 888 -49.25 2.19 38.48
CA ARG A 888 -49.26 0.94 37.73
C ARG A 888 -50.53 0.82 36.91
N ASN A 889 -50.38 0.50 35.63
CA ASN A 889 -51.48 0.19 34.73
C ASN A 889 -51.27 -1.21 34.14
N GLY A 890 -51.87 -2.22 34.78
CA GLY A 890 -51.65 -3.62 34.39
C GLY A 890 -50.23 -4.08 34.75
N ASP A 891 -49.44 -4.40 33.73
CA ASP A 891 -48.03 -4.80 33.76
C ASP A 891 -47.05 -3.64 33.51
N GLN A 892 -47.55 -2.47 33.10
CA GLN A 892 -46.76 -1.26 32.93
C GLN A 892 -46.65 -0.48 34.24
N LEU A 893 -45.42 -0.12 34.60
CA LEU A 893 -45.06 0.67 35.77
C LEU A 893 -44.54 2.04 35.33
N SER A 894 -44.97 3.09 36.02
CA SER A 894 -44.50 4.46 35.84
C SER A 894 -44.04 5.02 37.18
N LEU A 895 -42.79 5.48 37.25
CA LEU A 895 -42.16 6.04 38.43
C LEU A 895 -41.70 7.46 38.14
N ASP A 896 -42.20 8.42 38.89
CA ASP A 896 -41.99 9.86 38.65
C ASP A 896 -41.25 10.51 39.82
N ASP A 897 -40.36 11.45 39.54
CA ASP A 897 -39.58 12.28 40.45
C ASP A 897 -38.69 11.54 41.48
N TRP A 898 -38.35 10.27 41.22
CA TRP A 898 -37.35 9.54 42.00
C TRP A 898 -35.94 10.08 41.72
N LYS A 899 -35.15 10.36 42.77
CA LYS A 899 -33.79 10.88 42.63
C LYS A 899 -32.77 9.97 43.28
N ASN A 900 -31.56 9.93 42.70
CA ASN A 900 -30.41 9.15 43.17
C ASN A 900 -30.64 7.63 43.24
N ALA A 901 -31.75 7.13 42.67
CA ALA A 901 -31.89 5.72 42.38
C ALA A 901 -30.99 5.38 41.18
N VAL A 902 -30.30 4.24 41.25
CA VAL A 902 -29.43 3.74 40.17
C VAL A 902 -30.14 2.71 39.29
N ALA A 903 -31.10 1.98 39.86
CA ALA A 903 -31.97 1.05 39.15
C ALA A 903 -33.31 0.90 39.90
N PHE A 904 -34.32 0.36 39.21
CA PHE A 904 -35.52 -0.17 39.82
C PHE A 904 -35.58 -1.68 39.62
N GLU A 905 -35.75 -2.42 40.72
CA GLU A 905 -35.89 -3.87 40.72
C GLU A 905 -37.34 -4.25 40.99
N VAL A 906 -37.84 -5.25 40.26
CA VAL A 906 -39.07 -5.98 40.59
C VAL A 906 -38.67 -7.31 41.21
N ARG A 907 -39.14 -7.59 42.43
CA ARG A 907 -38.79 -8.80 43.18
C ARG A 907 -40.02 -9.53 43.69
N GLU A 908 -39.91 -10.85 43.83
CA GLU A 908 -40.96 -11.70 44.41
C GLU A 908 -41.01 -11.54 45.94
N ALA A 909 -42.17 -11.18 46.49
CA ALA A 909 -42.52 -11.09 47.91
C ALA A 909 -41.82 -10.01 48.75
N ASP A 910 -40.49 -9.89 48.70
CA ASP A 910 -39.70 -8.95 49.48
C ASP A 910 -38.35 -8.59 48.82
N ALA A 911 -37.53 -7.78 49.51
CA ALA A 911 -36.26 -7.25 49.00
C ALA A 911 -35.18 -8.33 48.76
N ASP A 912 -35.28 -9.48 49.43
CA ASP A 912 -34.36 -10.61 49.26
C ASP A 912 -34.93 -11.68 48.31
N GLY A 913 -36.14 -11.44 47.79
CA GLY A 913 -36.82 -12.31 46.84
C GLY A 913 -36.14 -12.41 45.48
N THR A 914 -36.59 -13.39 44.69
CA THR A 914 -36.12 -13.60 43.31
C THR A 914 -36.27 -12.32 42.50
N LEU A 915 -35.19 -11.90 41.85
CA LEU A 915 -35.18 -10.77 40.93
C LEU A 915 -35.95 -11.14 39.65
N ILE A 916 -36.97 -10.37 39.32
CA ILE A 916 -37.87 -10.63 38.19
C ILE A 916 -37.55 -9.73 37.02
N CYS A 917 -37.28 -8.46 37.29
CA CYS A 917 -37.03 -7.45 36.26
C CYS A 917 -36.19 -6.31 36.84
N VAL A 918 -35.35 -5.70 36.01
CA VAL A 918 -34.58 -4.49 36.32
C VAL A 918 -34.76 -3.48 35.20
N THR A 919 -34.87 -2.21 35.55
CA THR A 919 -34.77 -1.09 34.60
C THR A 919 -33.83 -0.02 35.11
N ASP A 920 -33.25 0.74 34.18
CA ASP A 920 -32.50 1.96 34.46
C ASP A 920 -33.43 3.01 35.12
N ALA A 921 -32.91 3.69 36.15
CA ALA A 921 -33.63 4.68 36.93
C ALA A 921 -33.57 6.11 36.34
N GLN A 922 -32.73 6.38 35.33
CA GLN A 922 -32.51 7.74 34.81
C GLN A 922 -32.77 7.88 33.30
N ARG A 923 -34.02 7.61 32.86
CA ARG A 923 -34.34 7.55 31.41
C ARG A 923 -34.61 8.90 30.75
N THR A 924 -35.31 9.85 31.36
CA THR A 924 -35.48 11.27 30.92
C THR A 924 -36.48 12.00 31.82
N GLU A 925 -36.40 13.34 31.92
CA GLU A 925 -37.41 14.25 32.53
C GLU A 925 -38.11 13.77 33.82
N GLY A 926 -37.38 13.12 34.73
CA GLY A 926 -37.93 12.70 36.02
C GLY A 926 -38.96 11.56 35.96
N SER A 927 -39.20 10.89 34.83
CA SER A 927 -40.14 9.77 34.75
C SER A 927 -39.53 8.53 34.09
N VAL A 928 -39.73 7.35 34.69
CA VAL A 928 -39.30 6.05 34.16
C VAL A 928 -40.54 5.18 33.96
N THR A 929 -40.71 4.66 32.75
CA THR A 929 -41.79 3.72 32.42
C THR A 929 -41.23 2.46 31.77
N PHE A 930 -41.66 1.30 32.28
CA PHE A 930 -41.27 -0.03 31.80
C PHE A 930 -42.35 -1.08 32.10
N SER A 931 -42.30 -2.22 31.41
CA SER A 931 -43.25 -3.32 31.60
C SER A 931 -42.59 -4.53 32.25
N VAL A 932 -43.32 -5.25 33.10
CA VAL A 932 -42.79 -6.46 33.77
C VAL A 932 -42.93 -7.67 32.85
N LYS A 933 -41.79 -8.27 32.48
CA LYS A 933 -41.70 -9.48 31.66
C LYS A 933 -42.55 -10.62 32.21
N GLY A 934 -43.44 -11.17 31.38
CA GLY A 934 -44.37 -12.23 31.77
C GLY A 934 -45.57 -11.77 32.61
N GLY A 935 -45.75 -10.45 32.79
CA GLY A 935 -46.89 -9.83 33.45
C GLY A 935 -46.75 -9.68 34.97
N TRP A 936 -47.52 -8.74 35.53
CA TRP A 936 -47.53 -8.46 36.98
C TRP A 936 -48.17 -9.59 37.80
N LYS A 937 -47.59 -9.90 38.97
CA LYS A 937 -48.19 -10.75 40.00
C LYS A 937 -48.34 -9.98 41.30
N ASP A 938 -49.42 -10.23 42.04
CA ASP A 938 -49.69 -9.55 43.32
C ASP A 938 -48.64 -9.80 44.41
N THR A 939 -47.79 -10.81 44.22
CA THR A 939 -46.63 -11.10 45.07
C THR A 939 -45.43 -10.20 44.75
N TYR A 940 -45.41 -9.52 43.60
CA TYR A 940 -44.28 -8.67 43.22
C TYR A 940 -44.28 -7.37 44.01
N LYS A 941 -43.06 -6.93 44.33
CA LYS A 941 -42.75 -5.64 44.93
C LYS A 941 -41.70 -4.93 44.09
N VAL A 942 -41.71 -3.60 44.13
CA VAL A 942 -40.74 -2.77 43.41
C VAL A 942 -39.84 -2.05 44.40
N TYR A 943 -38.56 -2.01 44.10
CA TYR A 943 -37.53 -1.39 44.93
C TYR A 943 -36.69 -0.42 44.11
N ALA A 944 -36.55 0.80 44.61
CA ALA A 944 -35.53 1.73 44.15
C ALA A 944 -34.19 1.37 44.79
N VAL A 945 -33.18 1.12 43.97
CA VAL A 945 -31.84 0.74 44.43
C VAL A 945 -30.96 1.98 44.55
N GLY A 946 -30.30 2.16 45.69
CA GLY A 946 -29.29 3.20 45.90
C GLY A 946 -27.90 2.76 45.45
N TYR A 947 -26.97 3.72 45.34
CA TYR A 947 -25.58 3.46 44.95
C TYR A 947 -24.88 2.42 45.85
N ASP A 948 -25.28 2.31 47.11
CA ASP A 948 -24.75 1.41 48.15
C ASP A 948 -25.47 0.05 48.20
N ASN A 949 -26.31 -0.26 47.21
CA ASN A 949 -27.18 -1.44 47.14
C ASN A 949 -28.28 -1.46 48.22
N SER A 950 -28.59 -0.31 48.85
CA SER A 950 -29.77 -0.17 49.69
C SER A 950 -31.05 -0.19 48.84
N ARG A 951 -32.12 -0.81 49.36
CA ARG A 951 -33.40 -0.97 48.67
C ARG A 951 -34.48 -0.17 49.40
N THR A 952 -35.13 0.75 48.69
CA THR A 952 -36.28 1.50 49.18
C THR A 952 -37.53 0.98 48.48
N GLU A 953 -38.49 0.43 49.22
CA GLU A 953 -39.75 -0.08 48.65
C GLU A 953 -40.53 1.06 47.97
N VAL A 954 -41.03 0.80 46.78
CA VAL A 954 -41.84 1.72 45.98
C VAL A 954 -43.31 1.43 46.26
N ASP A 955 -44.01 2.43 46.79
CA ASP A 955 -45.46 2.38 47.02
C ASP A 955 -46.20 2.90 45.78
N PHE A 956 -47.19 2.13 45.29
CA PHE A 956 -48.06 2.54 44.17
C PHE A 956 -49.31 3.29 44.69
N GLU A 957 -49.66 4.39 44.01
CA GLU A 957 -50.89 5.16 44.29
C GLU A 957 -52.20 4.47 43.89
#